data_AF-A0A6J1PNU8-F1
#
_entry.id   AF-A0A6J1PNU8-F1
#
_cell.length_a   1.000
_cell.length_b   1.000
_cell.length_c   1.000
_cell.angle_alpha   90.00
_cell.angle_beta   90.00
_cell.angle_gamma   90.00
#
_symmetry.space_group_name_H-M   'P 1'
#
loop_
_entity.id
_entity.type
_entity.pdbx_description
1 polymer ?
#
loop_
_entity_poly.entity_id
_entity_poly.type
_entity_poly.pdbx_seq_one_letter_code
_entity_poly.pdbx_strand_id
1 'polypeptide(L)'
;MVWIIEEESVEPPKSDRDIQMECITTDIINGLREEDQGVKLRDVRRISPRRFVHIGGEYAAGAASSDDNAERLVWREIDAAFENRVSTGAVININYIEPRKFLEDAEVIVIDRVRNVMQRHASVKINTVFNGEFVTGDKRANKSVGTGNYELFRASDLREWYEQHVIEPTLSRLEEFQERDSGWALSRILNLTVNVNKYNPLHAGCYINLPQEIKSKKAVINVHSVDNACFAWSVVAALHPVERHSERESSYRHYTTVLNLQGIEFPMILKQIKKFERLNDISINVYTIEGEKTPTVLPIQLTDLKREKHVNLLYVQDPRDNNVGHFAWIKNLSRLVSSQLSRHNGRKYFCDRCLHYFRSSEKLEAHGVDCREINNCAIRLPSEDDKWLSFKNHSRKERVPFVVYADLECTLEKTDADPTTSIYTSQHHRVFSVGYYVRCSYDDSLSAYRFRRDKDCVAWFVEELRRLAHDVKSILSGNVCMTELTRDEREIFHSATHCHICEKPFEPDDVRVRDHCHLTGRYRGPAHSNCNLNYTDSHYIPIIFHNLSGYDAHFIIKEIATAYEGHVDLLPITKEKYISFTKHVKDTAEKSDSRSDIKLRFIDSYKFLSSSLDKLASFLCRDKLKIVRSQFLQLSTENFDLLTRKGVFPYEYVDCVDKLEDTCLPPRESFYSSLTGDTVSESDYEHAANVWRRFSVRTLGEYSDLYLKTDVLLLADVFENFRDSCIASYGLDPAYYYTLPGFTWDAMLKHTRVNFELLTDIDMVMFIERGIRGGLSQCSGRYARANNKYMQSYDSSKPSSYLMYFDVNNLYGWAMCEPLPYAEFRWVEDVSNFDFSAIASDSPTGYILEVDLEYPQNIHDAHADLPFCPTRDKPPGKRQDKLLATLYDKKRYVIHYRNLQQCTRHGIRVTKIHRVLQFTQSTWLRTYIELNTKFRTLAKNDFEKNLYKLMNNAVFGKTMENVRNHVDVKLLTKWKGRCNAEALISKPNFHSRSVFSENLIAVELRKLEVKFYKPIYVGMCILDISKVCLYEFHHEYMSPLYGDMCRIMYTDTDSLIYHIECEDVYENVKRDIVRFDTSDYAIDNEYGITLENKKVPGLMKDENNGAIMTEFVGLRAKMYALRVDDVCETKLK
;
A
#
# COMPACT_ATOMS: atom_id res chain seq x y z
N MET A 1 10.12 -10.55 6.87
CA MET A 1 11.22 -10.12 5.96
C MET A 1 10.77 -10.32 4.52
N VAL A 2 10.29 -9.23 3.91
CA VAL A 2 10.08 -9.06 2.47
C VAL A 2 11.08 -7.98 2.06
N TRP A 3 11.74 -8.15 0.92
CA TRP A 3 12.73 -7.19 0.45
C TRP A 3 12.06 -5.96 -0.12
N ILE A 4 11.98 -4.95 0.74
CA ILE A 4 12.03 -3.55 0.40
C ILE A 4 13.51 -3.27 0.09
N ILE A 5 13.87 -3.19 -1.20
CA ILE A 5 14.97 -2.31 -1.62
C ILE A 5 14.54 -0.92 -1.12
N GLU A 6 15.41 -0.16 -0.45
CA GLU A 6 15.07 1.12 0.19
C GLU A 6 13.99 1.91 -0.58
N GLU A 7 12.76 1.71 -0.13
CA GLU A 7 11.57 2.47 -0.43
C GLU A 7 11.06 2.85 0.96
N GLU A 8 10.96 4.14 1.23
CA GLU A 8 9.89 4.56 2.11
C GLU A 8 8.56 4.15 1.45
N SER A 9 7.97 3.07 1.95
CA SER A 9 6.53 2.82 1.93
C SER A 9 5.84 2.81 0.54
N VAL A 10 5.71 1.59 0.00
CA VAL A 10 4.45 0.92 -0.38
C VAL A 10 4.18 0.65 -1.87
N GLU A 11 4.26 -0.67 -2.14
CA GLU A 11 3.31 -1.61 -2.78
C GLU A 11 2.05 -1.10 -3.54
N PRO A 12 1.54 -1.88 -4.52
CA PRO A 12 0.84 -1.37 -5.69
C PRO A 12 -0.69 -1.60 -5.71
N PRO A 13 -1.51 -0.80 -6.42
CA PRO A 13 -2.97 -0.95 -6.44
C PRO A 13 -3.47 -1.87 -7.58
N LYS A 14 -4.71 -2.41 -7.46
CA LYS A 14 -5.33 -3.24 -8.50
C LYS A 14 -6.79 -2.87 -8.80
N SER A 15 -7.02 -2.66 -10.09
CA SER A 15 -8.16 -2.97 -10.97
C SER A 15 -9.58 -2.52 -10.58
N ASP A 16 -10.02 -1.52 -11.35
CA ASP A 16 -11.36 -1.31 -11.89
C ASP A 16 -12.18 -2.61 -12.05
N ARG A 17 -13.40 -2.61 -11.48
CA ARG A 17 -14.55 -3.34 -12.03
C ARG A 17 -15.75 -2.41 -11.97
N ASP A 18 -16.38 -2.24 -13.13
CA ASP A 18 -17.65 -1.57 -13.35
C ASP A 18 -18.73 -2.06 -12.39
N ILE A 19 -19.27 -1.13 -11.59
CA ILE A 19 -20.53 -1.35 -10.87
C ILE A 19 -21.65 -0.87 -11.79
N GLN A 20 -22.44 -1.81 -12.30
CA GLN A 20 -23.76 -1.52 -12.84
C GLN A 20 -24.65 -1.01 -11.70
N MET A 21 -25.05 0.25 -11.77
CA MET A 21 -26.23 0.73 -11.06
C MET A 21 -27.04 1.63 -11.98
N GLU A 22 -27.99 0.99 -12.68
CA GLU A 22 -29.27 1.63 -12.98
C GLU A 22 -30.07 1.74 -11.68
N CYS A 23 -30.69 2.90 -11.47
CA CYS A 23 -32.10 2.98 -11.08
C CYS A 23 -32.64 4.37 -11.44
N ILE A 24 -33.66 4.30 -12.28
CA ILE A 24 -34.44 5.37 -12.89
C ILE A 24 -35.32 6.07 -11.84
N THR A 25 -35.41 7.39 -12.00
CA THR A 25 -36.33 8.36 -11.38
C THR A 25 -37.76 8.27 -11.91
N THR A 26 -38.72 8.80 -11.13
CA THR A 26 -40.16 9.16 -11.35
C THR A 26 -41.14 8.30 -10.54
N ASP A 27 -42.24 8.80 -9.95
CA ASP A 27 -42.79 10.14 -9.69
C ASP A 27 -43.88 9.98 -8.62
N ILE A 28 -44.20 11.03 -7.85
CA ILE A 28 -45.55 11.63 -7.85
C ILE A 28 -45.44 13.02 -7.20
N ILE A 29 -45.95 13.97 -7.99
CA ILE A 29 -45.96 15.41 -7.86
C ILE A 29 -47.31 15.88 -7.26
N ASN A 30 -47.25 17.03 -6.57
CA ASN A 30 -48.30 18.02 -6.26
C ASN A 30 -49.26 17.83 -5.07
N GLY A 31 -49.29 18.86 -4.22
CA GLY A 31 -50.50 19.26 -3.48
C GLY A 31 -50.30 20.24 -2.31
N LEU A 32 -50.52 21.54 -2.59
CA LEU A 32 -50.94 22.65 -1.68
C LEU A 32 -49.80 23.42 -0.97
N ARG A 33 -49.38 24.63 -1.39
CA ARG A 33 -50.02 25.98 -1.48
C ARG A 33 -50.05 26.79 -0.16
N GLU A 34 -49.28 27.88 -0.20
CA GLU A 34 -49.56 29.28 0.22
C GLU A 34 -50.33 29.55 1.52
N GLU A 35 -49.71 30.31 2.46
CA GLU A 35 -50.12 31.70 2.76
C GLU A 35 -49.18 32.43 3.75
N ASP A 36 -49.13 33.74 3.54
CA ASP A 36 -48.49 34.88 4.19
C ASP A 36 -48.32 34.91 5.73
N GLN A 37 -47.25 35.54 6.21
CA GLN A 37 -47.31 36.92 6.75
C GLN A 37 -45.91 37.48 7.10
N GLY A 38 -45.66 38.72 6.67
CA GLY A 38 -44.40 39.42 6.84
C GLY A 38 -44.24 40.17 8.17
N VAL A 39 -42.99 40.43 8.52
CA VAL A 39 -42.57 41.56 9.36
C VAL A 39 -41.30 42.16 8.78
N LYS A 40 -41.32 43.46 8.52
CA LYS A 40 -40.22 44.28 8.00
C LYS A 40 -39.43 44.94 9.14
N LEU A 41 -38.10 44.98 8.97
CA LEU A 41 -37.16 46.07 9.31
C LEU A 41 -37.06 46.55 10.78
N ARG A 42 -35.95 46.19 11.46
CA ARG A 42 -34.79 47.06 11.77
C ARG A 42 -33.82 46.34 12.73
N ASP A 43 -32.54 46.70 12.60
CA ASP A 43 -31.40 46.42 13.50
C ASP A 43 -30.69 45.06 13.42
N VAL A 44 -29.50 45.10 12.79
CA VAL A 44 -28.17 44.60 13.22
C VAL A 44 -27.37 44.27 11.94
N ARG A 45 -26.66 45.29 11.43
CA ARG A 45 -25.59 45.13 10.42
C ARG A 45 -24.25 45.40 11.11
N ARG A 46 -23.26 44.59 10.75
CA ARG A 46 -21.80 44.67 10.99
C ARG A 46 -21.27 44.02 12.28
N ILE A 47 -20.73 42.81 12.13
CA ILE A 47 -19.54 42.39 12.89
C ILE A 47 -18.53 41.83 11.88
N SER A 48 -17.48 42.61 11.67
CA SER A 48 -16.22 42.25 11.00
C SER A 48 -15.35 41.47 12.00
N PRO A 49 -14.58 40.45 11.60
CA PRO A 49 -13.61 39.82 12.49
C PRO A 49 -12.32 40.66 12.50
N ARG A 50 -12.24 41.64 13.40
CA ARG A 50 -10.95 42.13 13.92
C ARG A 50 -10.60 41.29 15.16
N ARG A 51 -9.67 40.35 15.03
CA ARG A 51 -8.92 39.82 16.18
C ARG A 51 -7.54 40.46 16.12
N PHE A 52 -7.20 41.17 17.21
CA PHE A 52 -5.89 41.59 17.72
C PHE A 52 -6.00 43.00 18.30
N VAL A 53 -6.02 43.11 19.64
CA VAL A 53 -5.46 44.24 20.39
C VAL A 53 -4.90 43.72 21.72
N HIS A 54 -3.65 44.11 21.96
CA HIS A 54 -2.82 44.01 23.16
C HIS A 54 -3.42 44.77 24.34
N ILE A 55 -3.36 44.24 25.57
CA ILE A 55 -3.22 45.05 26.78
C ILE A 55 -2.22 44.33 27.69
N GLY A 56 -1.07 44.97 27.89
CA GLY A 56 -0.15 44.67 28.99
C GLY A 56 -0.19 45.78 30.03
N GLY A 57 0.23 45.44 31.25
CA GLY A 57 0.79 46.37 32.23
C GLY A 57 -0.10 46.74 33.41
N GLU A 58 0.18 46.14 34.57
CA GLU A 58 0.55 46.79 35.85
C GLU A 58 0.14 45.91 37.04
N TYR A 59 1.12 45.38 37.78
CA TYR A 59 1.38 45.65 39.20
C TYR A 59 2.56 44.78 39.64
N ALA A 60 3.60 45.46 40.13
CA ALA A 60 4.84 44.88 40.59
C ALA A 60 4.75 44.36 42.04
N ALA A 61 5.63 43.38 42.31
CA ALA A 61 6.31 43.06 43.57
C ALA A 61 5.47 42.70 44.82
N GLY A 62 5.64 41.44 45.28
CA GLY A 62 5.36 41.08 46.67
C GLY A 62 5.38 39.58 46.96
N ALA A 63 6.31 39.18 47.83
CA ALA A 63 6.38 37.93 48.60
C ALA A 63 6.87 36.64 47.90
N ALA A 64 8.11 36.30 48.25
CA ALA A 64 8.64 34.95 48.18
C ALA A 64 7.80 34.00 49.06
N SER A 65 7.37 32.89 48.48
CA SER A 65 7.19 31.63 49.20
C SER A 65 7.74 30.51 48.33
N SER A 66 8.81 29.91 48.83
CA SER A 66 9.40 28.66 48.37
C SER A 66 8.34 27.56 48.28
N ASP A 67 8.13 27.03 47.09
CA ASP A 67 7.76 25.62 46.91
C ASP A 67 8.43 25.13 45.63
N ASP A 68 9.40 24.23 45.82
CA ASP A 68 10.03 23.43 44.78
C ASP A 68 9.01 22.42 44.20
N ASN A 69 9.17 22.10 42.92
CA ASN A 69 8.62 20.93 42.21
C ASN A 69 7.11 20.86 41.89
N ALA A 70 6.74 21.34 40.70
CA ALA A 70 5.79 20.64 39.83
C ALA A 70 6.05 20.99 38.35
N GLU A 71 6.87 20.17 37.69
CA GLU A 71 7.01 20.11 36.23
C GLU A 71 5.65 19.78 35.59
N ARG A 72 4.86 20.81 35.24
CA ARG A 72 3.49 20.61 34.74
C ARG A 72 3.51 20.13 33.29
N LEU A 73 3.11 18.88 33.08
CA LEU A 73 2.60 18.40 31.80
C LEU A 73 1.46 19.32 31.31
N VAL A 74 1.46 19.66 30.02
CA VAL A 74 0.49 20.60 29.43
C VAL A 74 -0.39 19.88 28.41
N TRP A 75 -1.71 20.09 28.51
CA TRP A 75 -2.66 19.67 27.48
C TRP A 75 -2.77 20.72 26.38
N ARG A 76 -2.62 20.29 25.13
CA ARG A 76 -2.84 21.10 23.93
C ARG A 76 -3.91 20.48 23.06
N GLU A 77 -4.90 21.26 22.65
CA GLU A 77 -5.83 20.85 21.59
C GLU A 77 -5.11 20.94 20.24
N ILE A 78 -5.14 19.85 19.47
CA ILE A 78 -4.46 19.75 18.18
C ILE A 78 -5.47 20.03 17.07
N ASP A 79 -6.49 19.19 16.95
CA ASP A 79 -7.44 19.23 15.85
C ASP A 79 -8.86 18.95 16.32
N ALA A 80 -9.84 19.56 15.66
CA ALA A 80 -11.25 19.27 15.86
C ALA A 80 -12.02 19.31 14.53
N ALA A 81 -13.12 18.55 14.48
CA ALA A 81 -14.06 18.54 13.37
C ALA A 81 -15.51 18.32 13.82
N PHE A 82 -16.42 18.79 12.99
CA PHE A 82 -17.87 18.67 13.15
C PHE A 82 -18.38 19.17 14.50
N GLU A 83 -17.99 20.37 14.89
CA GLU A 83 -18.35 21.06 16.14
C GLU A 83 -17.85 20.30 17.38
N ASN A 84 -16.58 19.92 17.38
CA ASN A 84 -15.94 19.13 18.45
C ASN A 84 -16.58 17.75 18.70
N ARG A 85 -17.32 17.21 17.73
CA ARG A 85 -17.77 15.81 17.77
C ARG A 85 -16.62 14.85 17.51
N VAL A 86 -15.59 15.32 16.81
CA VAL A 86 -14.33 14.61 16.63
C VAL A 86 -13.23 15.57 17.10
N SER A 87 -12.41 15.17 18.07
CA SER A 87 -11.39 16.05 18.65
C SER A 87 -10.13 15.29 19.04
N THR A 88 -8.97 15.92 18.86
CA THR A 88 -7.65 15.41 19.20
C THR A 88 -6.98 16.43 20.11
N GLY A 89 -6.52 15.96 21.26
CA GLY A 89 -5.58 16.74 22.09
C GLY A 89 -4.34 15.91 22.41
N ALA A 90 -3.32 16.55 22.95
CA ALA A 90 -2.11 15.86 23.38
C ALA A 90 -1.60 16.40 24.71
N VAL A 91 -1.06 15.50 25.51
CA VAL A 91 -0.22 15.84 26.67
C VAL A 91 1.21 15.96 26.17
N ILE A 92 1.75 17.17 26.20
CA ILE A 92 3.10 17.45 25.70
C ILE A 92 4.13 17.05 26.75
N ASN A 93 5.13 16.27 26.33
CA ASN A 93 6.26 15.96 27.18
C ASN A 93 7.25 17.13 27.18
N ILE A 94 7.74 17.49 28.37
CA ILE A 94 8.74 18.54 28.54
C ILE A 94 10.08 17.90 28.96
N ASN A 95 10.10 17.09 30.03
CA ASN A 95 11.35 16.58 30.63
C ASN A 95 11.42 15.06 30.82
N TYR A 96 10.35 14.30 30.54
CA TYR A 96 10.34 12.87 30.83
C TYR A 96 11.17 12.09 29.80
N ILE A 97 12.01 11.18 30.31
CA ILE A 97 12.80 10.24 29.51
C ILE A 97 12.18 8.84 29.58
N GLU A 98 11.65 8.45 30.74
CA GLU A 98 11.08 7.13 30.97
C GLU A 98 9.59 7.07 30.56
N PRO A 99 9.19 6.16 29.64
CA PRO A 99 7.82 6.10 29.13
C PRO A 99 6.77 5.79 30.20
N ARG A 100 7.06 4.88 31.14
CA ARG A 100 6.10 4.49 32.19
C ARG A 100 5.76 5.68 33.07
N LYS A 101 6.77 6.36 33.62
CA LYS A 101 6.61 7.54 34.47
C LYS A 101 5.85 8.66 33.76
N PHE A 102 6.18 8.95 32.50
CA PHE A 102 5.45 9.94 31.70
C PHE A 102 3.96 9.61 31.57
N LEU A 103 3.64 8.33 31.30
CA LEU A 103 2.25 7.90 31.14
C LEU A 103 1.47 7.99 32.45
N GLU A 104 2.08 7.60 33.58
CA GLU A 104 1.49 7.70 34.93
C GLU A 104 1.20 9.17 35.29
N ASP A 105 2.15 10.08 35.09
CA ASP A 105 1.95 11.50 35.42
C ASP A 105 0.95 12.20 34.47
N ALA A 106 0.81 11.70 33.23
CA ALA A 106 -0.20 12.18 32.28
C ALA A 106 -1.64 11.73 32.61
N GLU A 107 -1.82 10.72 33.48
CA GLU A 107 -3.13 10.11 33.80
C GLU A 107 -4.16 11.15 34.20
N VAL A 108 -3.83 12.00 35.17
CA VAL A 108 -4.78 12.96 35.76
C VAL A 108 -5.31 13.94 34.71
N ILE A 109 -4.42 14.43 33.84
CA ILE A 109 -4.76 15.39 32.78
C ILE A 109 -5.65 14.73 31.73
N VAL A 110 -5.28 13.53 31.27
CA VAL A 110 -6.06 12.80 30.27
C VAL A 110 -7.44 12.47 30.82
N ILE A 111 -7.54 11.92 32.04
CA ILE A 111 -8.81 11.54 32.66
C ILE A 111 -9.74 12.75 32.80
N ASP A 112 -9.24 13.91 33.24
CA ASP A 112 -10.06 15.11 33.37
C ASP A 112 -10.62 15.58 32.02
N ARG A 113 -9.78 15.61 30.98
CA ARG A 113 -10.20 16.00 29.63
C ARG A 113 -11.22 15.03 29.05
N VAL A 114 -10.98 13.73 29.19
CA VAL A 114 -11.92 12.68 28.76
C VAL A 114 -13.26 12.82 29.48
N ARG A 115 -13.26 13.04 30.79
CA ARG A 115 -14.48 13.25 31.60
C ARG A 115 -15.28 14.44 31.09
N ASN A 116 -14.63 15.57 30.79
CA ASN A 116 -15.27 16.76 30.25
C ASN A 116 -15.94 16.50 28.89
N VAL A 117 -15.29 15.73 28.00
CA VAL A 117 -15.88 15.39 26.70
C VAL A 117 -17.06 14.41 26.87
N MET A 118 -16.97 13.47 27.79
CA MET A 118 -18.06 12.53 28.11
C MET A 118 -19.30 13.21 28.69
N GLN A 119 -19.13 14.31 29.43
CA GLN A 119 -20.26 15.13 29.88
C GLN A 119 -21.03 15.73 28.69
N ARG A 120 -20.31 16.16 27.62
CA ARG A 120 -20.91 16.75 26.42
C ARG A 120 -21.57 15.72 25.51
N HIS A 121 -20.90 14.61 25.21
CA HIS A 121 -21.32 13.65 24.18
C HIS A 121 -21.94 12.36 24.70
N ALA A 122 -21.99 12.15 26.03
CA ALA A 122 -22.47 10.97 26.76
C ALA A 122 -21.69 9.65 26.49
N SER A 123 -21.31 9.39 25.25
CA SER A 123 -20.58 8.19 24.81
C SER A 123 -19.53 8.54 23.76
N VAL A 124 -18.33 7.97 23.93
CA VAL A 124 -17.17 8.30 23.09
C VAL A 124 -16.33 7.06 22.79
N LYS A 125 -15.72 7.05 21.59
CA LYS A 125 -14.64 6.14 21.23
C LYS A 125 -13.33 6.89 21.36
N ILE A 126 -12.44 6.38 22.22
CA ILE A 126 -11.14 6.99 22.51
C ILE A 126 -10.02 6.06 22.13
N ASN A 127 -9.00 6.59 21.47
CA ASN A 127 -7.70 5.93 21.35
C ASN A 127 -6.58 6.91 21.71
N THR A 128 -5.49 6.38 22.21
CA THR A 128 -4.28 7.14 22.51
C THR A 128 -3.17 6.80 21.51
N VAL A 129 -2.25 7.73 21.30
CA VAL A 129 -1.07 7.53 20.46
C VAL A 129 0.13 8.15 21.16
N PHE A 130 1.07 7.30 21.55
CA PHE A 130 2.34 7.71 22.12
C PHE A 130 3.30 8.05 20.99
N ASN A 131 3.85 9.27 21.00
CA ASN A 131 4.78 9.74 19.99
C ASN A 131 6.18 9.89 20.60
N GLY A 132 7.18 9.32 19.95
CA GLY A 132 8.57 9.38 20.37
C GLY A 132 9.53 9.54 19.20
N GLU A 133 10.69 10.14 19.46
CA GLU A 133 11.85 10.11 18.57
C GLU A 133 12.62 8.81 18.83
N PHE A 134 12.88 8.05 17.78
CA PHE A 134 13.67 6.83 17.82
C PHE A 134 14.97 7.01 17.03
N VAL A 135 16.03 6.33 17.46
CA VAL A 135 17.37 6.38 16.86
C VAL A 135 17.85 4.99 16.45
N THR A 136 18.50 4.89 15.29
CA THR A 136 19.31 3.72 14.88
C THR A 136 20.53 4.20 14.09
N GLY A 137 21.74 3.97 14.62
CA GLY A 137 22.96 4.60 14.11
C GLY A 137 22.82 6.13 14.11
N ASP A 138 23.10 6.77 12.97
CA ASP A 138 22.96 8.23 12.78
C ASP A 138 21.55 8.66 12.39
N LYS A 139 20.62 7.72 12.16
CA LYS A 139 19.25 8.02 11.70
C LYS A 139 18.33 8.29 12.90
N ARG A 140 17.64 9.44 12.87
CA ARG A 140 16.55 9.82 13.78
C ARG A 140 15.23 9.77 13.04
N ALA A 141 14.20 9.18 13.64
CA ALA A 141 12.85 9.19 13.08
C ALA A 141 11.80 9.28 14.18
N ASN A 142 10.78 10.10 13.97
CA ASN A 142 9.61 10.14 14.84
C ASN A 142 8.70 8.96 14.52
N LYS A 143 8.36 8.18 15.55
CA LYS A 143 7.47 7.03 15.41
C LYS A 143 6.37 7.07 16.47
N SER A 144 5.22 6.55 16.09
CA SER A 144 4.00 6.61 16.89
C SER A 144 3.51 5.21 17.25
N VAL A 145 3.19 4.99 18.52
CA VAL A 145 2.58 3.75 19.02
C VAL A 145 1.15 4.06 19.46
N GLY A 146 0.18 3.69 18.63
CA GLY A 146 -1.25 3.84 18.95
C GLY A 146 -1.78 2.74 19.85
N THR A 147 -2.87 2.99 20.58
CA THR A 147 -3.73 1.98 21.22
C THR A 147 -4.97 1.70 20.35
N GLY A 148 -5.70 0.63 20.67
CA GLY A 148 -6.99 0.36 20.02
C GLY A 148 -8.08 1.33 20.47
N ASN A 149 -9.11 1.51 19.66
CA ASN A 149 -10.28 2.30 20.07
C ASN A 149 -11.01 1.63 21.23
N TYR A 150 -11.17 2.34 22.35
CA TYR A 150 -11.93 1.95 23.53
C TYR A 150 -13.24 2.73 23.60
N GLU A 151 -14.33 2.09 24.04
CA GLU A 151 -15.64 2.74 24.16
C GLU A 151 -15.86 3.12 25.62
N LEU A 152 -16.10 4.41 25.87
CA LEU A 152 -16.35 4.93 27.22
C LEU A 152 -17.76 5.49 27.30
N PHE A 153 -18.40 5.20 28.44
CA PHE A 153 -19.75 5.60 28.80
C PHE A 153 -19.71 6.33 30.15
N ARG A 154 -20.76 7.08 30.50
CA ARG A 154 -20.79 7.87 31.75
C ARG A 154 -20.46 7.08 33.03
N ALA A 155 -20.70 5.77 33.04
CA ALA A 155 -20.42 4.88 34.17
C ALA A 155 -19.03 4.21 34.14
N SER A 156 -18.24 4.39 33.07
CA SER A 156 -16.93 3.74 32.92
C SER A 156 -15.92 4.22 33.95
N ASP A 157 -15.16 3.30 34.54
CA ASP A 157 -14.00 3.63 35.38
C ASP A 157 -12.84 4.10 34.50
N LEU A 158 -12.56 5.41 34.58
CA LEU A 158 -11.52 6.05 33.77
C LEU A 158 -10.11 5.70 34.24
N ARG A 159 -9.92 5.37 35.53
CA ARG A 159 -8.60 4.97 36.04
C ARG A 159 -8.26 3.57 35.57
N GLU A 160 -9.19 2.63 35.73
CA GLU A 160 -9.02 1.27 35.22
C GLU A 160 -8.79 1.26 33.70
N TRP A 161 -9.56 2.07 32.96
CA TRP A 161 -9.35 2.24 31.53
C TRP A 161 -7.93 2.71 31.21
N TYR A 162 -7.46 3.78 31.87
CA TYR A 162 -6.16 4.35 31.56
C TYR A 162 -5.02 3.37 31.86
N GLU A 163 -5.06 2.70 33.01
CA GLU A 163 -4.03 1.72 33.39
C GLU A 163 -4.01 0.51 32.44
N GLN A 164 -5.15 -0.15 32.25
CA GLN A 164 -5.22 -1.40 31.47
C GLN A 164 -5.19 -1.19 29.95
N HIS A 165 -5.65 -0.04 29.44
CA HIS A 165 -5.85 0.19 28.01
C HIS A 165 -4.97 1.30 27.42
N VAL A 166 -4.32 2.13 28.25
CA VAL A 166 -3.36 3.15 27.80
C VAL A 166 -1.93 2.81 28.22
N ILE A 167 -1.66 2.62 29.53
CA ILE A 167 -0.29 2.39 30.02
C ILE A 167 0.26 1.06 29.51
N GLU A 168 -0.34 -0.05 29.95
CA GLU A 168 0.22 -1.39 29.71
C GLU A 168 0.33 -1.75 28.22
N PRO A 169 -0.68 -1.48 27.36
CA PRO A 169 -0.57 -1.75 25.93
C PRO A 169 0.48 -0.87 25.22
N THR A 170 0.68 0.37 25.67
CA THR A 170 1.68 1.27 25.08
C THR A 170 3.08 0.77 25.39
N LEU A 171 3.34 0.40 26.65
CA LEU A 171 4.64 -0.13 27.07
C LEU A 171 4.96 -1.46 26.39
N SER A 172 4.00 -2.40 26.36
CA SER A 172 4.20 -3.68 25.67
C SER A 172 4.48 -3.50 24.17
N ARG A 173 3.88 -2.51 23.51
CA ARG A 173 4.12 -2.21 22.09
C ARG A 173 5.44 -1.48 21.87
N LEU A 174 5.87 -0.62 22.78
CA LEU A 174 7.18 0.03 22.73
C LEU A 174 8.30 -1.00 22.86
N GLU A 175 8.18 -1.94 23.80
CA GLU A 175 9.11 -3.07 23.91
C GLU A 175 9.12 -3.91 22.63
N GLU A 176 7.94 -4.30 22.13
CA GLU A 176 7.80 -5.05 20.88
C GLU A 176 8.45 -4.32 19.69
N PHE A 177 8.27 -3.00 19.63
CA PHE A 177 8.82 -2.14 18.57
C PHE A 177 10.35 -2.14 18.57
N GLN A 178 10.96 -1.94 19.74
CA GLN A 178 12.42 -1.96 19.92
C GLN A 178 13.02 -3.34 19.63
N GLU A 179 12.28 -4.43 19.87
CA GLU A 179 12.71 -5.78 19.55
C GLU A 179 12.49 -6.19 18.07
N ARG A 180 11.51 -5.58 17.38
CA ARG A 180 11.10 -5.90 16.00
C ARG A 180 11.96 -5.26 14.93
N ASP A 181 12.13 -3.94 14.97
CA ASP A 181 12.67 -3.14 13.87
C ASP A 181 14.16 -2.84 14.08
N SER A 182 15.01 -3.21 13.13
CA SER A 182 16.39 -2.75 12.83
C SER A 182 17.26 -2.07 13.92
N GLY A 183 17.08 -2.33 15.22
CA GLY A 183 17.82 -1.65 16.31
C GLY A 183 17.35 -0.23 16.64
N TRP A 184 16.08 0.11 16.42
CA TRP A 184 15.55 1.42 16.81
C TRP A 184 15.34 1.51 18.32
N ALA A 185 16.07 2.40 18.99
CA ALA A 185 15.90 2.70 20.41
C ALA A 185 15.13 4.01 20.61
N LEU A 186 14.30 4.09 21.64
CA LEU A 186 13.61 5.34 21.99
C LEU A 186 14.64 6.35 22.53
N SER A 187 14.77 7.49 21.85
CA SER A 187 15.66 8.61 22.21
C SER A 187 14.93 9.64 23.08
N ARG A 188 13.73 10.05 22.66
CA ARG A 188 12.97 11.12 23.32
C ARG A 188 11.48 10.86 23.24
N ILE A 189 10.75 11.16 24.32
CA ILE A 189 9.29 11.16 24.33
C ILE A 189 8.80 12.53 23.83
N LEU A 190 7.90 12.56 22.86
CA LEU A 190 7.37 13.81 22.30
C LEU A 190 6.07 14.21 22.99
N ASN A 191 5.07 13.34 22.96
CA ASN A 191 3.75 13.58 23.56
C ASN A 191 2.89 12.31 23.60
N LEU A 192 1.78 12.38 24.34
CA LEU A 192 0.69 11.42 24.29
C LEU A 192 -0.53 12.08 23.66
N THR A 193 -0.85 11.72 22.43
CA THR A 193 -2.06 12.17 21.74
C THR A 193 -3.27 11.35 22.17
N VAL A 194 -4.39 12.01 22.43
CA VAL A 194 -5.68 11.43 22.79
C VAL A 194 -6.70 11.85 21.75
N ASN A 195 -7.19 10.86 21.00
CA ASN A 195 -8.22 11.05 19.99
C ASN A 195 -9.58 10.67 20.57
N VAL A 196 -10.52 11.61 20.53
CA VAL A 196 -11.89 11.41 21.00
C VAL A 196 -12.85 11.53 19.84
N ASN A 197 -13.74 10.56 19.73
CA ASN A 197 -14.76 10.51 18.70
C ASN A 197 -16.11 10.35 19.38
N LYS A 198 -17.06 11.25 19.10
CA LYS A 198 -18.46 11.06 19.47
C LYS A 198 -18.89 9.73 18.89
N TYR A 199 -19.33 8.87 19.79
CA TYR A 199 -19.72 7.52 19.47
C TYR A 199 -21.17 7.38 19.87
N ASN A 200 -22.01 6.97 18.93
CA ASN A 200 -23.34 6.51 19.27
C ASN A 200 -23.23 4.98 19.35
N PRO A 201 -23.40 4.39 20.54
CA PRO A 201 -23.32 2.97 20.68
C PRO A 201 -24.36 2.30 19.82
N LEU A 202 -23.97 1.18 19.23
CA LEU A 202 -24.89 0.25 18.62
C LEU A 202 -25.71 -0.38 19.76
N HIS A 203 -26.78 0.30 20.18
CA HIS A 203 -27.62 -0.15 21.27
C HIS A 203 -28.57 -1.22 20.74
N ALA A 204 -28.40 -2.46 21.20
CA ALA A 204 -29.31 -3.53 20.86
C ALA A 204 -30.52 -3.56 21.80
N GLY A 205 -31.53 -2.73 21.53
CA GLY A 205 -32.71 -2.57 22.38
C GLY A 205 -33.98 -2.69 21.58
N CYS A 206 -34.94 -3.46 22.11
CA CYS A 206 -36.25 -3.81 21.55
C CYS A 206 -36.26 -4.55 20.18
N TYR A 207 -37.39 -5.19 19.90
CA TYR A 207 -37.59 -6.04 18.73
C TYR A 207 -37.48 -5.26 17.39
N ILE A 208 -36.54 -5.65 16.54
CA ILE A 208 -36.47 -5.21 15.13
C ILE A 208 -37.01 -6.31 14.20
N ASN A 209 -37.90 -5.93 13.29
CA ASN A 209 -38.35 -6.83 12.22
C ASN A 209 -37.19 -7.15 11.27
N LEU A 210 -36.89 -8.44 11.11
CA LEU A 210 -35.86 -8.88 10.16
C LEU A 210 -36.28 -8.52 8.72
N PRO A 211 -35.32 -8.17 7.83
CA PRO A 211 -35.58 -8.01 6.40
C PRO A 211 -36.25 -9.24 5.80
N GLN A 212 -37.13 -9.04 4.82
CA GLN A 212 -37.96 -10.11 4.25
C GLN A 212 -37.12 -11.21 3.58
N GLU A 213 -35.98 -10.85 3.00
CA GLU A 213 -34.98 -11.73 2.39
C GLU A 213 -34.34 -12.67 3.43
N ILE A 214 -34.23 -12.23 4.69
CA ILE A 214 -33.68 -13.04 5.78
C ILE A 214 -34.79 -13.87 6.42
N LYS A 215 -35.98 -13.28 6.63
CA LYS A 215 -37.13 -13.95 7.23
C LYS A 215 -37.62 -15.12 6.38
N SER A 216 -37.66 -14.96 5.06
CA SER A 216 -38.04 -16.00 4.10
C SER A 216 -37.13 -17.23 4.15
N LYS A 217 -35.85 -17.05 4.50
CA LYS A 217 -34.90 -18.16 4.64
C LYS A 217 -35.20 -19.05 5.85
N LYS A 218 -36.01 -18.64 6.83
CA LYS A 218 -36.30 -19.41 8.06
C LYS A 218 -35.02 -19.97 8.71
N ALA A 219 -33.95 -19.17 8.70
CA ALA A 219 -32.62 -19.54 9.17
C ALA A 219 -32.26 -18.85 10.51
N VAL A 220 -33.02 -17.82 10.87
CA VAL A 220 -32.81 -16.97 12.03
C VAL A 220 -34.05 -17.03 12.90
N ILE A 221 -33.86 -17.19 14.21
CA ILE A 221 -34.92 -17.07 15.22
C ILE A 221 -34.76 -15.71 15.87
N ASN A 222 -35.80 -14.91 15.74
CA ASN A 222 -35.91 -13.61 16.37
C ASN A 222 -36.88 -13.73 17.55
N VAL A 223 -36.36 -13.75 18.77
CA VAL A 223 -37.18 -13.81 19.99
C VAL A 223 -37.74 -12.41 20.26
N HIS A 224 -39.05 -12.32 20.42
CA HIS A 224 -39.75 -11.09 20.72
C HIS A 224 -39.60 -10.81 22.22
N SER A 225 -38.70 -9.89 22.58
CA SER A 225 -38.60 -9.36 23.93
C SER A 225 -38.98 -7.88 23.97
N VAL A 226 -39.59 -7.47 25.07
CA VAL A 226 -39.90 -6.05 25.36
C VAL A 226 -38.78 -5.36 26.16
N ASP A 227 -37.83 -6.14 26.66
CA ASP A 227 -36.63 -5.67 27.35
C ASP A 227 -35.47 -5.42 26.37
N ASN A 228 -34.38 -4.81 26.86
CA ASN A 228 -33.17 -4.57 26.08
C ASN A 228 -32.18 -5.77 26.10
N ALA A 229 -32.67 -6.99 26.36
CA ALA A 229 -31.84 -8.18 26.56
C ALA A 229 -31.84 -9.15 25.36
N CYS A 230 -32.09 -8.64 24.14
CA CYS A 230 -32.17 -9.46 22.91
C CYS A 230 -30.96 -10.39 22.68
N PHE A 231 -29.75 -9.96 23.09
CA PHE A 231 -28.55 -10.80 23.08
C PHE A 231 -28.69 -12.02 23.98
N ALA A 232 -29.07 -11.82 25.24
CA ALA A 232 -29.20 -12.90 26.22
C ALA A 232 -30.32 -13.87 25.80
N TRP A 233 -31.46 -13.34 25.34
CA TRP A 233 -32.54 -14.16 24.79
C TRP A 233 -32.11 -14.98 23.57
N SER A 234 -31.31 -14.40 22.67
CA SER A 234 -30.78 -15.13 21.52
C SER A 234 -29.81 -16.24 21.93
N VAL A 235 -28.97 -16.01 22.94
CA VAL A 235 -28.06 -17.04 23.48
C VAL A 235 -28.85 -18.14 24.18
N VAL A 236 -29.86 -17.81 25.01
CA VAL A 236 -30.73 -18.80 25.65
C VAL A 236 -31.48 -19.62 24.61
N ALA A 237 -32.00 -18.99 23.55
CA ALA A 237 -32.68 -19.69 22.47
C ALA A 237 -31.75 -20.69 21.75
N ALA A 238 -30.45 -20.36 21.63
CA ALA A 238 -29.45 -21.26 21.07
C ALA A 238 -29.11 -22.44 22.00
N LEU A 239 -29.03 -22.22 23.31
CA LEU A 239 -28.75 -23.25 24.31
C LEU A 239 -29.94 -24.18 24.58
N HIS A 240 -31.17 -23.64 24.48
CA HIS A 240 -32.42 -24.33 24.77
C HIS A 240 -33.42 -24.19 23.61
N PRO A 241 -33.12 -24.78 22.44
CA PRO A 241 -33.93 -24.59 21.24
C PRO A 241 -35.32 -25.21 21.36
N VAL A 242 -36.36 -24.44 20.98
CA VAL A 242 -37.77 -24.86 21.00
C VAL A 242 -38.31 -25.04 19.58
N GLU A 243 -39.18 -26.03 19.37
CA GLU A 243 -39.74 -26.34 18.04
C GLU A 243 -40.94 -25.48 17.63
N ARG A 244 -41.82 -25.14 18.59
CA ARG A 244 -43.04 -24.35 18.34
C ARG A 244 -42.98 -23.03 19.08
N HIS A 245 -43.50 -21.97 18.45
CA HIS A 245 -43.54 -20.63 19.04
C HIS A 245 -42.17 -20.14 19.53
N SER A 246 -41.11 -20.45 18.76
CA SER A 246 -39.74 -20.10 19.11
C SER A 246 -39.47 -18.60 19.11
N GLU A 247 -40.40 -17.80 18.57
CA GLU A 247 -40.43 -16.34 18.63
C GLU A 247 -40.90 -15.79 19.99
N ARG A 248 -41.56 -16.59 20.83
CA ARG A 248 -42.13 -16.13 22.10
C ARG A 248 -41.13 -16.26 23.24
N GLU A 249 -41.00 -15.21 24.04
CA GLU A 249 -40.17 -15.19 25.25
C GLU A 249 -40.56 -16.28 26.26
N SER A 250 -41.87 -16.51 26.43
CA SER A 250 -42.41 -17.52 27.35
C SER A 250 -42.05 -18.97 27.01
N SER A 251 -41.51 -19.22 25.81
CA SER A 251 -41.00 -20.53 25.40
C SER A 251 -39.66 -20.88 26.05
N TYR A 252 -38.95 -19.91 26.64
CA TYR A 252 -37.62 -20.10 27.20
C TYR A 252 -37.57 -19.76 28.70
N ARG A 253 -36.60 -20.34 29.43
CA ARG A 253 -36.32 -19.91 30.81
C ARG A 253 -35.74 -18.50 30.79
N HIS A 254 -36.05 -17.72 31.81
CA HIS A 254 -35.53 -16.36 31.93
C HIS A 254 -33.99 -16.38 31.95
N TYR A 255 -33.35 -15.53 31.14
CA TYR A 255 -31.91 -15.59 30.88
C TYR A 255 -31.05 -15.47 32.13
N THR A 256 -31.48 -14.73 33.15
CA THR A 256 -30.75 -14.58 34.43
C THR A 256 -30.63 -15.89 35.21
N THR A 257 -31.47 -16.88 34.93
CA THR A 257 -31.40 -18.21 35.58
C THR A 257 -30.45 -19.16 34.86
N VAL A 258 -30.04 -18.82 33.64
CA VAL A 258 -29.23 -19.69 32.76
C VAL A 258 -27.82 -19.13 32.56
N LEU A 259 -27.67 -17.80 32.49
CA LEU A 259 -26.44 -17.12 32.14
C LEU A 259 -25.87 -16.34 33.33
N ASN A 260 -24.56 -16.44 33.53
CA ASN A 260 -23.80 -15.57 34.41
C ASN A 260 -23.55 -14.22 33.72
N LEU A 261 -24.26 -13.19 34.18
CA LEU A 261 -24.22 -11.83 33.63
C LEU A 261 -23.52 -10.84 34.57
N GLN A 262 -22.65 -11.32 35.47
CA GLN A 262 -21.95 -10.46 36.42
C GLN A 262 -21.08 -9.43 35.70
N GLY A 263 -21.43 -8.15 35.88
CA GLY A 263 -20.75 -7.02 35.24
C GLY A 263 -20.95 -6.96 33.72
N ILE A 264 -22.03 -7.54 33.20
CA ILE A 264 -22.52 -7.33 31.83
C ILE A 264 -23.68 -6.34 31.88
N GLU A 265 -23.59 -5.26 31.10
CA GLU A 265 -24.63 -4.23 31.02
C GLU A 265 -25.46 -4.39 29.75
N PHE A 266 -26.78 -4.20 29.87
CA PHE A 266 -27.72 -4.17 28.73
C PHE A 266 -28.12 -2.73 28.41
N PRO A 267 -28.24 -2.33 27.14
CA PRO A 267 -28.08 -3.12 25.91
C PRO A 267 -26.66 -3.66 25.66
N MET A 268 -26.55 -4.90 25.17
CA MET A 268 -25.27 -5.59 24.94
C MET A 268 -24.44 -4.90 23.83
N ILE A 269 -23.14 -4.69 24.07
CA ILE A 269 -22.17 -4.22 23.04
C ILE A 269 -21.17 -5.32 22.67
N LEU A 270 -20.63 -5.28 21.45
CA LEU A 270 -19.76 -6.34 20.89
C LEU A 270 -18.50 -6.60 21.72
N LYS A 271 -17.90 -5.57 22.34
CA LYS A 271 -16.68 -5.74 23.14
C LYS A 271 -16.90 -6.52 24.44
N GLN A 272 -18.08 -6.40 25.03
CA GLN A 272 -18.44 -7.14 26.24
C GLN A 272 -18.63 -8.65 25.96
N ILE A 273 -18.70 -9.08 24.68
CA ILE A 273 -18.81 -10.50 24.31
C ILE A 273 -17.62 -11.31 24.83
N LYS A 274 -16.38 -10.82 24.75
CA LYS A 274 -15.21 -11.56 25.27
C LYS A 274 -15.29 -11.78 26.78
N LYS A 275 -15.86 -10.82 27.52
CA LYS A 275 -16.13 -10.96 28.96
C LYS A 275 -17.24 -12.00 29.19
N PHE A 276 -18.33 -11.90 28.44
CA PHE A 276 -19.43 -12.87 28.48
C PHE A 276 -18.97 -14.30 28.20
N GLU A 277 -18.16 -14.49 27.16
CA GLU A 277 -17.56 -15.78 26.82
C GLU A 277 -16.81 -16.32 28.05
N ARG A 278 -15.85 -15.56 28.60
CA ARG A 278 -15.08 -15.99 29.79
C ARG A 278 -15.95 -16.39 30.99
N LEU A 279 -17.06 -15.69 31.24
CA LEU A 279 -17.96 -15.95 32.37
C LEU A 279 -18.84 -17.20 32.22
N ASN A 280 -19.20 -17.57 30.98
CA ASN A 280 -20.22 -18.59 30.72
C ASN A 280 -19.68 -19.86 30.05
N ASP A 281 -18.39 -19.89 29.70
CA ASP A 281 -17.76 -20.94 28.90
C ASP A 281 -18.49 -21.24 27.57
N ILE A 282 -19.01 -20.17 26.94
CA ILE A 282 -19.66 -20.19 25.63
C ILE A 282 -18.78 -19.41 24.66
N SER A 283 -18.72 -19.79 23.38
CA SER A 283 -18.08 -18.99 22.33
C SER A 283 -19.10 -18.42 21.35
N ILE A 284 -18.90 -17.17 20.89
CA ILE A 284 -19.89 -16.43 20.11
C ILE A 284 -19.28 -15.82 18.86
N ASN A 285 -19.93 -16.05 17.72
CA ASN A 285 -19.72 -15.27 16.50
C ASN A 285 -20.91 -14.36 16.25
N VAL A 286 -20.65 -13.16 15.73
CA VAL A 286 -21.68 -12.20 15.33
C VAL A 286 -21.49 -11.81 13.86
N TYR A 287 -22.59 -11.86 13.12
CA TYR A 287 -22.66 -11.48 11.71
C TYR A 287 -23.57 -10.26 11.54
N THR A 288 -23.31 -9.45 10.51
CA THR A 288 -24.16 -8.32 10.11
C THR A 288 -24.66 -8.52 8.68
N ILE A 289 -25.63 -7.70 8.26
CA ILE A 289 -26.09 -7.60 6.87
C ILE A 289 -25.51 -6.33 6.26
N GLU A 290 -24.79 -6.45 5.14
CA GLU A 290 -24.27 -5.33 4.35
C GLU A 290 -24.85 -5.36 2.92
N GLY A 291 -25.10 -4.17 2.36
CA GLY A 291 -25.64 -3.98 1.00
C GLY A 291 -27.17 -3.81 0.94
N GLU A 292 -27.64 -2.74 0.28
CA GLU A 292 -29.06 -2.40 0.18
C GLU A 292 -29.81 -3.23 -0.90
N LYS A 293 -29.19 -3.50 -2.05
CA LYS A 293 -29.82 -4.25 -3.17
C LYS A 293 -29.64 -5.77 -3.06
N THR A 294 -28.50 -6.23 -2.53
CA THR A 294 -28.18 -7.65 -2.35
C THR A 294 -27.63 -7.86 -0.93
N PRO A 295 -28.50 -8.12 0.06
CA PRO A 295 -28.09 -8.25 1.45
C PRO A 295 -27.11 -9.42 1.60
N THR A 296 -25.89 -9.10 1.98
CA THR A 296 -24.79 -10.04 2.17
C THR A 296 -24.47 -10.13 3.65
N VAL A 297 -24.56 -11.33 4.21
CA VAL A 297 -24.21 -11.60 5.61
C VAL A 297 -22.69 -11.73 5.73
N LEU A 298 -22.08 -10.93 6.60
CA LEU A 298 -20.63 -10.85 6.84
C LEU A 298 -20.30 -10.94 8.33
N PRO A 299 -19.17 -11.56 8.73
CA PRO A 299 -18.77 -11.63 10.13
C PRO A 299 -18.25 -10.26 10.61
N ILE A 300 -18.70 -9.83 11.80
CA ILE A 300 -18.24 -8.58 12.45
C ILE A 300 -17.48 -8.82 13.74
N GLN A 301 -17.76 -9.94 14.42
CA GLN A 301 -17.06 -10.40 15.61
C GLN A 301 -16.93 -11.91 15.51
N LEU A 302 -15.70 -12.40 15.63
CA LEU A 302 -15.40 -13.83 15.64
C LEU A 302 -14.71 -14.17 16.96
N THR A 303 -15.05 -15.34 17.51
CA THR A 303 -14.41 -15.86 18.71
C THR A 303 -12.97 -16.30 18.40
N ASP A 304 -12.04 -16.09 19.34
CA ASP A 304 -10.64 -16.52 19.16
C ASP A 304 -10.53 -18.05 19.31
N LEU A 305 -11.30 -18.63 20.24
CA LEU A 305 -11.32 -20.07 20.53
C LEU A 305 -12.76 -20.59 20.51
N LYS A 306 -13.05 -21.48 19.56
CA LYS A 306 -14.34 -22.17 19.51
C LYS A 306 -14.43 -23.19 20.65
N ARG A 307 -15.44 -23.02 21.51
CA ARG A 307 -15.74 -23.91 22.64
C ARG A 307 -16.79 -24.94 22.26
N GLU A 308 -17.02 -25.90 23.16
CA GLU A 308 -18.06 -26.92 22.99
C GLU A 308 -19.44 -26.29 22.78
N LYS A 309 -19.79 -25.30 23.61
CA LYS A 309 -21.00 -24.48 23.44
C LYS A 309 -20.69 -23.28 22.56
N HIS A 310 -21.16 -23.32 21.32
CA HIS A 310 -20.93 -22.25 20.33
C HIS A 310 -22.25 -21.67 19.78
N VAL A 311 -22.34 -20.34 19.72
CA VAL A 311 -23.54 -19.63 19.26
C VAL A 311 -23.19 -18.64 18.14
N ASN A 312 -23.98 -18.68 17.06
CA ASN A 312 -23.92 -17.72 15.96
C ASN A 312 -25.09 -16.73 16.06
N LEU A 313 -24.80 -15.44 16.10
CA LEU A 313 -25.79 -14.38 16.23
C LEU A 313 -25.80 -13.48 14.99
N LEU A 314 -26.97 -13.01 14.60
CA LEU A 314 -27.16 -11.98 13.59
C LEU A 314 -27.45 -10.66 14.28
N TYR A 315 -26.63 -9.66 13.99
CA TYR A 315 -26.86 -8.27 14.34
C TYR A 315 -27.58 -7.57 13.18
N VAL A 316 -28.74 -7.00 13.45
CA VAL A 316 -29.55 -6.25 12.48
C VAL A 316 -29.70 -4.82 12.95
N GLN A 317 -29.43 -3.86 12.08
CA GLN A 317 -29.56 -2.43 12.36
C GLN A 317 -30.97 -1.94 11.97
N ASP A 318 -31.59 -1.05 12.75
CA ASP A 318 -32.88 -0.46 12.38
C ASP A 318 -32.66 0.50 11.19
N PRO A 319 -33.35 0.33 10.05
CA PRO A 319 -33.23 1.22 8.90
C PRO A 319 -33.68 2.68 9.15
N ARG A 320 -34.39 2.93 10.26
CA ARG A 320 -34.88 4.26 10.69
C ARG A 320 -33.96 4.94 11.71
N ASP A 321 -33.19 4.16 12.49
CA ASP A 321 -32.23 4.68 13.45
C ASP A 321 -30.96 3.83 13.44
N ASN A 322 -29.88 4.40 12.90
CA ASN A 322 -28.58 3.74 12.81
C ASN A 322 -27.98 3.43 14.20
N ASN A 323 -28.50 4.00 15.29
CA ASN A 323 -28.00 3.77 16.64
C ASN A 323 -28.70 2.59 17.34
N VAL A 324 -29.76 2.02 16.73
CA VAL A 324 -30.52 0.91 17.30
C VAL A 324 -30.24 -0.37 16.50
N GLY A 325 -29.82 -1.41 17.22
CA GLY A 325 -29.56 -2.74 16.70
C GLY A 325 -30.44 -3.79 17.34
N HIS A 326 -30.32 -5.03 16.86
CA HIS A 326 -30.99 -6.17 17.45
C HIS A 326 -30.20 -7.44 17.21
N PHE A 327 -30.05 -8.27 18.24
CA PHE A 327 -29.46 -9.60 18.11
C PHE A 327 -30.55 -10.63 17.91
N ALA A 328 -30.35 -11.50 16.91
CA ALA A 328 -31.18 -12.66 16.66
C ALA A 328 -30.32 -13.92 16.54
N TRP A 329 -30.84 -15.08 16.92
CA TRP A 329 -30.10 -16.32 16.87
C TRP A 329 -30.08 -16.90 15.44
N ILE A 330 -28.90 -17.18 14.90
CA ILE A 330 -28.74 -17.90 13.63
C ILE A 330 -28.83 -19.41 13.92
N LYS A 331 -30.03 -19.97 13.78
CA LYS A 331 -30.29 -21.42 13.92
C LYS A 331 -29.60 -22.23 12.82
N ASN A 332 -29.50 -21.70 11.61
CA ASN A 332 -28.88 -22.41 10.49
C ASN A 332 -28.08 -21.46 9.59
N LEU A 333 -26.77 -21.35 9.84
CA LEU A 333 -25.87 -20.49 9.08
C LEU A 333 -25.84 -20.88 7.60
N SER A 334 -25.76 -22.18 7.29
CA SER A 334 -25.74 -22.68 5.90
C SER A 334 -26.95 -22.20 5.10
N ARG A 335 -28.15 -22.29 5.66
CA ARG A 335 -29.39 -21.81 5.03
C ARG A 335 -29.40 -20.28 4.88
N LEU A 336 -28.81 -19.55 5.83
CA LEU A 336 -28.75 -18.09 5.80
C LEU A 336 -27.88 -17.59 4.64
N VAL A 337 -26.68 -18.17 4.44
CA VAL A 337 -25.67 -17.64 3.51
C VAL A 337 -25.61 -18.38 2.17
N SER A 338 -26.25 -19.55 2.03
CA SER A 338 -26.16 -20.37 0.80
C SER A 338 -26.50 -19.61 -0.48
N SER A 339 -27.51 -18.74 -0.44
CA SER A 339 -27.94 -17.96 -1.60
C SER A 339 -26.93 -16.87 -2.02
N GLN A 340 -26.00 -16.48 -1.14
CA GLN A 340 -24.99 -15.45 -1.41
C GLN A 340 -23.85 -15.96 -2.29
N LEU A 341 -23.57 -17.27 -2.25
CA LEU A 341 -22.40 -17.85 -2.91
C LEU A 341 -22.74 -18.72 -4.12
N SER A 342 -23.91 -19.37 -4.15
CA SER A 342 -24.23 -20.30 -5.22
C SER A 342 -25.72 -20.60 -5.34
N ARG A 343 -26.22 -20.66 -6.58
CA ARG A 343 -27.59 -21.03 -6.94
C ARG A 343 -27.88 -22.54 -6.90
N HIS A 344 -26.87 -23.38 -6.61
CA HIS A 344 -27.03 -24.84 -6.57
C HIS A 344 -27.71 -25.33 -5.28
N ASN A 345 -28.61 -26.31 -5.43
CA ASN A 345 -29.48 -26.86 -4.38
C ASN A 345 -28.86 -28.00 -3.53
N GLY A 346 -27.56 -28.28 -3.67
CA GLY A 346 -26.88 -29.31 -2.87
C GLY A 346 -26.68 -28.92 -1.40
N ARG A 347 -26.54 -29.90 -0.51
CA ARG A 347 -26.18 -29.68 0.90
C ARG A 347 -24.75 -29.11 0.98
N LYS A 348 -24.60 -27.97 1.66
CA LYS A 348 -23.34 -27.21 1.77
C LYS A 348 -22.96 -27.07 3.25
N TYR A 349 -21.70 -27.31 3.57
CA TYR A 349 -21.11 -27.12 4.91
C TYR A 349 -20.31 -25.83 4.92
N PHE A 350 -20.60 -24.90 5.83
CA PHE A 350 -19.96 -23.58 5.83
C PHE A 350 -18.97 -23.45 6.96
N CYS A 351 -17.81 -22.85 6.67
CA CYS A 351 -16.92 -22.33 7.68
C CYS A 351 -17.52 -21.06 8.28
N ASP A 352 -17.68 -21.04 9.60
CA ASP A 352 -18.25 -19.90 10.33
C ASP A 352 -17.32 -18.67 10.36
N ARG A 353 -16.02 -18.86 10.06
CA ARG A 353 -15.00 -17.80 10.03
C ARG A 353 -14.87 -17.13 8.66
N CYS A 354 -14.47 -17.89 7.64
CA CYS A 354 -14.23 -17.34 6.29
C CYS A 354 -15.50 -17.31 5.42
N LEU A 355 -16.61 -17.90 5.88
CA LEU A 355 -17.87 -18.07 5.14
C LEU A 355 -17.75 -18.87 3.83
N HIS A 356 -16.64 -19.57 3.60
CA HIS A 356 -16.51 -20.49 2.47
C HIS A 356 -17.31 -21.79 2.70
N TYR A 357 -17.73 -22.45 1.62
CA TYR A 357 -18.52 -23.68 1.68
C TYR A 357 -17.76 -24.90 1.18
N PHE A 358 -18.06 -26.05 1.76
CA PHE A 358 -17.48 -27.35 1.46
C PHE A 358 -18.59 -28.35 1.15
N ARG A 359 -18.27 -29.38 0.36
CA ARG A 359 -19.21 -30.46 0.01
C ARG A 359 -19.35 -31.52 1.10
N SER A 360 -18.39 -31.62 2.03
CA SER A 360 -18.40 -32.59 3.12
C SER A 360 -17.96 -31.94 4.45
N SER A 361 -18.28 -32.58 5.57
CA SER A 361 -17.92 -32.09 6.92
C SER A 361 -16.43 -32.27 7.19
N GLU A 362 -15.84 -33.36 6.69
CA GLU A 362 -14.43 -33.70 6.90
C GLU A 362 -13.52 -32.65 6.25
N LYS A 363 -13.87 -32.17 5.04
CA LYS A 363 -13.13 -31.07 4.39
C LYS A 363 -13.21 -29.77 5.18
N LEU A 364 -14.36 -29.47 5.77
CA LEU A 364 -14.53 -28.29 6.63
C LEU A 364 -13.68 -28.39 7.90
N GLU A 365 -13.60 -29.56 8.53
CA GLU A 365 -12.77 -29.78 9.72
C GLU A 365 -11.27 -29.62 9.39
N ALA A 366 -10.82 -30.18 8.28
CA ALA A 366 -9.45 -30.01 7.79
C ALA A 366 -9.12 -28.53 7.51
N HIS A 367 -10.03 -27.82 6.83
CA HIS A 367 -9.92 -26.38 6.59
C HIS A 367 -9.84 -25.56 7.89
N GLY A 368 -10.61 -25.95 8.91
CA GLY A 368 -10.68 -25.25 10.20
C GLY A 368 -9.36 -25.18 10.97
N VAL A 369 -8.40 -26.06 10.69
CA VAL A 369 -7.05 -26.01 11.28
C VAL A 369 -6.31 -24.77 10.80
N ASP A 370 -6.18 -24.61 9.48
CA ASP A 370 -5.39 -23.52 8.88
C ASP A 370 -6.19 -22.20 8.89
N CYS A 371 -7.52 -22.25 8.74
CA CYS A 371 -8.38 -21.06 8.67
C CYS A 371 -8.41 -20.25 9.97
N ARG A 372 -8.27 -20.89 11.14
CA ARG A 372 -8.23 -20.21 12.45
C ARG A 372 -7.02 -19.29 12.60
N GLU A 373 -5.88 -19.71 12.07
CA GLU A 373 -4.62 -18.95 12.14
C GLU A 373 -4.55 -17.84 11.09
N ILE A 374 -5.12 -18.08 9.90
CA ILE A 374 -4.92 -17.21 8.73
C ILE A 374 -6.07 -16.20 8.55
N ASN A 375 -7.33 -16.60 8.78
CA ASN A 375 -8.50 -15.80 8.38
C ASN A 375 -9.21 -15.14 9.57
N ASN A 376 -9.45 -13.83 9.44
CA ASN A 376 -10.19 -13.04 10.44
C ASN A 376 -11.46 -12.38 9.87
N CYS A 377 -11.82 -12.66 8.62
CA CYS A 377 -12.95 -12.07 7.92
C CYS A 377 -13.48 -13.03 6.85
N ALA A 378 -14.58 -12.65 6.18
CA ALA A 378 -15.09 -13.41 5.04
C ALA A 378 -14.11 -13.39 3.88
N ILE A 379 -14.01 -14.50 3.15
CA ILE A 379 -13.15 -14.63 1.97
C ILE A 379 -14.01 -14.86 0.72
N ARG A 380 -13.80 -14.02 -0.30
CA ARG A 380 -14.44 -14.15 -1.60
C ARG A 380 -13.43 -14.58 -2.65
N LEU A 381 -13.63 -15.75 -3.22
CA LEU A 381 -12.83 -16.27 -4.32
C LEU A 381 -13.50 -15.95 -5.67
N PRO A 382 -12.76 -16.02 -6.78
CA PRO A 382 -13.34 -16.05 -8.12
C PRO A 382 -14.27 -17.25 -8.27
N SER A 383 -15.33 -17.07 -9.05
CA SER A 383 -16.17 -18.12 -9.60
C SER A 383 -15.58 -18.71 -10.88
N GLU A 384 -16.14 -19.83 -11.34
CA GLU A 384 -15.74 -20.44 -12.62
C GLU A 384 -15.85 -19.49 -13.82
N ASP A 385 -16.80 -18.54 -13.80
CA ASP A 385 -17.00 -17.57 -14.88
C ASP A 385 -15.97 -16.42 -14.86
N ASP A 386 -15.33 -16.15 -13.72
CA ASP A 386 -14.42 -15.01 -13.55
C ASP A 386 -13.03 -15.35 -13.00
N LYS A 387 -12.67 -16.65 -13.02
CA LYS A 387 -11.34 -17.16 -12.66
C LYS A 387 -10.24 -16.80 -13.66
N TRP A 388 -10.58 -16.47 -14.90
CA TRP A 388 -9.61 -16.18 -15.94
C TRP A 388 -9.12 -14.73 -15.92
N LEU A 389 -7.82 -14.56 -15.69
CA LEU A 389 -7.12 -13.28 -15.70
C LEU A 389 -6.20 -13.19 -16.92
N SER A 390 -6.51 -12.25 -17.81
CA SER A 390 -5.77 -11.94 -19.03
C SER A 390 -5.79 -10.44 -19.30
N PHE A 391 -5.00 -9.97 -20.28
CA PHE A 391 -5.04 -8.59 -20.72
C PHE A 391 -6.42 -8.25 -21.31
N LYS A 392 -7.11 -7.25 -20.75
CA LYS A 392 -8.43 -6.79 -21.21
C LYS A 392 -8.47 -5.29 -21.55
N ASN A 393 -7.48 -4.52 -21.10
CA ASN A 393 -7.50 -3.06 -21.13
C ASN A 393 -7.00 -2.51 -22.47
N HIS A 394 -7.62 -2.94 -23.58
CA HIS A 394 -7.19 -2.55 -24.92
C HIS A 394 -7.24 -1.04 -25.15
N SER A 395 -8.20 -0.32 -24.55
CA SER A 395 -8.33 1.15 -24.64
C SER A 395 -7.09 1.90 -24.16
N ARG A 396 -6.27 1.29 -23.28
CA ARG A 396 -5.01 1.87 -22.80
C ARG A 396 -3.89 1.87 -23.85
N LYS A 397 -4.13 1.31 -25.05
CA LYS A 397 -3.27 1.43 -26.23
C LYS A 397 -3.36 2.83 -26.85
N GLU A 398 -4.50 3.52 -26.70
CA GLU A 398 -4.63 4.90 -27.15
C GLU A 398 -3.77 5.83 -26.30
N ARG A 399 -3.40 6.98 -26.85
CA ARG A 399 -2.79 8.04 -26.06
C ARG A 399 -3.88 8.82 -25.32
N VAL A 400 -3.70 9.05 -24.02
CA VAL A 400 -4.60 9.94 -23.26
C VAL A 400 -4.54 11.35 -23.88
N PRO A 401 -5.69 11.93 -24.29
CA PRO A 401 -5.70 13.19 -25.04
C PRO A 401 -5.32 14.41 -24.20
N PHE A 402 -5.85 14.51 -22.98
CA PHE A 402 -5.62 15.63 -22.07
C PHE A 402 -4.88 15.18 -20.82
N VAL A 403 -3.74 15.80 -20.53
CA VAL A 403 -2.97 15.57 -19.31
C VAL A 403 -2.58 16.91 -18.71
N VAL A 404 -2.69 17.04 -17.39
CA VAL A 404 -2.28 18.24 -16.64
C VAL A 404 -1.00 17.92 -15.87
N TYR A 405 0.01 18.78 -15.98
CA TYR A 405 1.21 18.75 -15.15
C TYR A 405 1.16 19.93 -14.21
N ALA A 406 1.38 19.72 -12.92
CA ALA A 406 1.23 20.79 -11.94
C ALA A 406 2.25 20.68 -10.80
N ASP A 407 2.51 21.81 -10.18
CA ASP A 407 3.34 21.93 -8.99
C ASP A 407 2.87 23.12 -8.14
N LEU A 408 3.28 23.15 -6.87
CA LEU A 408 2.90 24.20 -5.92
C LEU A 408 4.07 24.64 -5.05
N GLU A 409 4.03 25.90 -4.61
CA GLU A 409 5.05 26.48 -3.74
C GLU A 409 4.46 26.88 -2.39
N CYS A 410 5.20 26.56 -1.32
CA CYS A 410 4.80 26.83 0.06
C CYS A 410 5.80 27.73 0.78
N THR A 411 5.26 28.61 1.64
CA THR A 411 6.01 29.29 2.70
C THR A 411 6.15 28.35 3.90
N LEU A 412 7.28 28.42 4.59
CA LEU A 412 7.57 27.64 5.80
C LEU A 412 7.41 28.50 7.06
N GLU A 413 6.17 28.75 7.48
CA GLU A 413 5.90 29.59 8.66
C GLU A 413 6.44 28.90 9.92
N LYS A 414 7.40 29.54 10.61
CA LYS A 414 7.94 29.07 11.89
C LYS A 414 6.93 29.40 12.99
N THR A 415 6.52 28.39 13.77
CA THR A 415 5.69 28.64 14.96
C THR A 415 6.58 29.22 16.07
N ASP A 416 6.17 30.35 16.67
CA ASP A 416 6.92 31.00 17.75
C ASP A 416 7.22 30.01 18.89
N ALA A 417 8.50 29.79 19.15
CA ALA A 417 8.99 28.97 20.25
C ALA A 417 8.94 29.77 21.56
N ASP A 418 8.25 29.23 22.57
CA ASP A 418 8.45 29.66 23.95
C ASP A 418 9.83 29.14 24.41
N PRO A 419 10.78 30.01 24.84
CA PRO A 419 12.20 29.67 25.01
C PRO A 419 12.51 28.59 26.06
N THR A 420 11.52 28.12 26.82
CA THR A 420 11.67 27.02 27.79
C THR A 420 11.42 25.62 27.21
N THR A 421 11.05 25.54 25.93
CA THR A 421 10.71 24.27 25.29
C THR A 421 11.49 24.09 24.00
N SER A 422 12.43 23.13 24.00
CA SER A 422 13.05 22.60 22.79
C SER A 422 12.03 21.74 22.01
N ILE A 423 10.93 22.36 21.60
CA ILE A 423 9.96 21.79 20.67
C ILE A 423 10.50 22.10 19.28
N TYR A 424 10.79 21.06 18.51
CA TYR A 424 11.01 21.20 17.07
C TYR A 424 9.80 21.93 16.48
N THR A 425 10.06 23.05 15.84
CA THR A 425 9.10 23.86 15.09
C THR A 425 8.34 22.94 14.12
N SER A 426 7.07 22.69 14.37
CA SER A 426 6.16 22.24 13.33
C SER A 426 6.05 23.38 12.33
N GLN A 427 6.86 23.34 11.27
CA GLN A 427 6.80 24.31 10.18
C GLN A 427 5.40 24.23 9.57
N HIS A 428 4.67 25.34 9.56
CA HIS A 428 3.36 25.39 8.96
C HIS A 428 3.53 25.72 7.48
N HIS A 429 3.27 24.73 6.62
CA HIS A 429 3.32 24.92 5.18
C HIS A 429 2.08 25.67 4.71
N ARG A 430 2.29 26.81 4.05
CA ARG A 430 1.21 27.59 3.46
C ARG A 430 1.49 27.86 1.99
N VAL A 431 0.64 27.30 1.13
CA VAL A 431 0.71 27.47 -0.33
C VAL A 431 0.55 28.95 -0.69
N PHE A 432 1.45 29.47 -1.52
CA PHE A 432 1.39 30.84 -2.04
C PHE A 432 1.38 30.92 -3.56
N SER A 433 1.76 29.85 -4.27
CA SER A 433 1.73 29.79 -5.73
C SER A 433 1.35 28.39 -6.21
N VAL A 434 0.58 28.32 -7.30
CA VAL A 434 0.28 27.07 -8.02
C VAL A 434 0.45 27.32 -9.51
N GLY A 435 1.16 26.41 -10.17
CA GLY A 435 1.40 26.44 -11.62
C GLY A 435 0.96 25.13 -12.26
N TYR A 436 0.38 25.19 -13.45
CA TYR A 436 0.05 23.99 -14.21
C TYR A 436 0.15 24.20 -15.72
N TYR A 437 0.46 23.11 -16.42
CA TYR A 437 0.49 23.02 -17.87
C TYR A 437 -0.49 21.94 -18.34
N VAL A 438 -1.46 22.35 -19.16
CA VAL A 438 -2.34 21.39 -19.86
C VAL A 438 -1.68 20.99 -21.16
N ARG A 439 -1.54 19.69 -21.38
CA ARG A 439 -1.08 19.11 -22.64
C ARG A 439 -2.26 18.44 -23.35
N CYS A 440 -2.56 18.92 -24.55
CA CYS A 440 -3.47 18.23 -25.49
C CYS A 440 -2.64 17.51 -26.57
N SER A 441 -2.82 16.20 -26.73
CA SER A 441 -1.96 15.40 -27.61
C SER A 441 -2.29 15.50 -29.10
N TYR A 442 -3.49 15.94 -29.46
CA TYR A 442 -3.95 16.00 -30.85
C TYR A 442 -4.09 17.43 -31.40
N ASP A 443 -4.13 18.43 -30.53
CA ASP A 443 -4.19 19.84 -30.89
C ASP A 443 -3.34 20.68 -29.92
N ASP A 444 -2.17 21.13 -30.40
CA ASP A 444 -1.22 21.90 -29.59
C ASP A 444 -1.78 23.27 -29.17
N SER A 445 -2.76 23.83 -29.90
CA SER A 445 -3.37 25.12 -29.58
C SER A 445 -4.19 25.10 -28.29
N LEU A 446 -4.62 23.92 -27.86
CA LEU A 446 -5.30 23.69 -26.59
C LEU A 446 -4.31 23.49 -25.42
N SER A 447 -3.00 23.43 -25.70
CA SER A 447 -1.98 23.30 -24.65
C SER A 447 -1.59 24.67 -24.11
N ALA A 448 -1.62 24.84 -22.79
CA ALA A 448 -1.35 26.13 -22.17
C ALA A 448 -0.78 26.00 -20.75
N TYR A 449 0.16 26.88 -20.41
CA TYR A 449 0.63 27.11 -19.04
C TYR A 449 -0.19 28.20 -18.38
N ARG A 450 -0.63 27.97 -17.14
CA ARG A 450 -1.29 28.97 -16.29
C ARG A 450 -0.71 28.86 -14.88
N PHE A 451 -0.65 29.99 -14.18
CA PHE A 451 -0.21 30.03 -12.79
C PHE A 451 -0.90 31.15 -12.04
N ARG A 452 -0.91 31.06 -10.72
CA ARG A 452 -1.43 32.11 -9.84
C ARG A 452 -0.68 32.14 -8.52
N ARG A 453 -0.21 33.33 -8.15
CA ARG A 453 0.50 33.62 -6.89
C ARG A 453 -0.37 34.47 -5.97
N ASP A 454 -1.10 33.83 -5.06
CA ASP A 454 -1.84 34.48 -3.97
C ASP A 454 -2.30 33.44 -2.93
N LYS A 455 -2.99 33.91 -1.88
CA LYS A 455 -3.52 33.06 -0.79
C LYS A 455 -4.65 32.13 -1.23
N ASP A 456 -5.29 32.40 -2.36
CA ASP A 456 -6.44 31.66 -2.89
C ASP A 456 -6.05 30.80 -4.12
N CYS A 457 -4.73 30.62 -4.35
CA CYS A 457 -4.20 29.92 -5.52
C CYS A 457 -4.71 28.47 -5.65
N VAL A 458 -4.86 27.75 -4.53
CA VAL A 458 -5.40 26.38 -4.53
C VAL A 458 -6.88 26.36 -4.92
N ALA A 459 -7.70 27.27 -4.39
CA ALA A 459 -9.11 27.38 -4.73
C ALA A 459 -9.30 27.75 -6.20
N TRP A 460 -8.46 28.67 -6.72
CA TRP A 460 -8.41 28.99 -8.14
C TRP A 460 -8.06 27.78 -9.00
N PHE A 461 -7.02 27.03 -8.63
CA PHE A 461 -6.59 25.83 -9.36
C PHE A 461 -7.72 24.79 -9.43
N VAL A 462 -8.42 24.55 -8.31
CA VAL A 462 -9.56 23.62 -8.26
C VAL A 462 -10.72 24.06 -9.17
N GLU A 463 -11.00 25.36 -9.25
CA GLU A 463 -12.02 25.90 -10.15
C GLU A 463 -11.59 25.83 -11.62
N GLU A 464 -10.31 26.07 -11.93
CA GLU A 464 -9.78 25.90 -13.29
C GLU A 464 -9.85 24.43 -13.74
N LEU A 465 -9.59 23.47 -12.84
CA LEU A 465 -9.78 22.05 -13.14
C LEU A 465 -11.25 21.70 -13.40
N ARG A 466 -12.19 22.33 -12.68
CA ARG A 466 -13.63 22.17 -12.94
C ARG A 466 -14.00 22.70 -14.32
N ARG A 467 -13.48 23.86 -14.73
CA ARG A 467 -13.70 24.43 -16.07
C ARG A 467 -13.12 23.53 -17.15
N LEU A 468 -11.87 23.07 -16.98
CA LEU A 468 -11.24 22.11 -17.88
C LEU A 468 -12.09 20.84 -18.04
N ALA A 469 -12.68 20.32 -16.95
CA ALA A 469 -13.57 19.17 -17.03
C ALA A 469 -14.80 19.44 -17.91
N HIS A 470 -15.40 20.64 -17.83
CA HIS A 470 -16.53 21.01 -18.69
C HIS A 470 -16.11 21.18 -20.16
N ASP A 471 -14.96 21.81 -20.42
CA ASP A 471 -14.42 21.99 -21.76
C ASP A 471 -14.14 20.63 -22.42
N VAL A 472 -13.46 19.73 -21.70
CA VAL A 472 -13.18 18.36 -22.17
C VAL A 472 -14.47 17.58 -22.37
N LYS A 473 -15.47 17.73 -21.49
CA LYS A 473 -16.78 17.09 -21.68
C LYS A 473 -17.45 17.55 -22.98
N SER A 474 -17.43 18.86 -23.25
CA SER A 474 -17.99 19.41 -24.49
C SER A 474 -17.27 18.86 -25.73
N ILE A 475 -15.96 18.67 -25.65
CA ILE A 475 -15.14 18.08 -26.73
C ILE A 475 -15.50 16.60 -26.93
N LEU A 476 -15.55 15.80 -25.84
CA LEU A 476 -15.89 14.38 -25.90
C LEU A 476 -17.31 14.12 -26.41
N SER A 477 -18.26 15.02 -26.14
CA SER A 477 -19.63 14.95 -26.65
C SER A 477 -19.74 15.29 -28.14
N GLY A 478 -18.79 16.05 -28.71
CA GLY A 478 -18.74 16.43 -30.11
C GLY A 478 -18.16 15.31 -30.98
N ASN A 479 -18.86 14.17 -31.10
CA ASN A 479 -18.39 13.00 -31.85
C ASN A 479 -18.08 13.35 -33.33
N VAL A 480 -16.79 13.41 -33.69
CA VAL A 480 -16.33 13.75 -35.04
C VAL A 480 -16.51 12.55 -35.96
N CYS A 481 -17.28 12.74 -37.04
CA CYS A 481 -17.48 11.71 -38.05
C CYS A 481 -16.16 11.23 -38.67
N MET A 482 -16.08 9.91 -38.94
CA MET A 482 -14.95 9.31 -39.63
C MET A 482 -14.67 10.00 -40.98
N THR A 483 -13.42 10.34 -41.21
CA THR A 483 -12.93 10.84 -42.50
C THR A 483 -13.04 9.75 -43.57
N GLU A 484 -13.23 10.11 -44.84
CA GLU A 484 -13.25 9.13 -45.91
C GLU A 484 -11.91 8.37 -46.00
N LEU A 485 -12.00 7.03 -46.02
CA LEU A 485 -10.85 6.16 -46.18
C LEU A 485 -10.13 6.42 -47.50
N THR A 486 -8.81 6.53 -47.44
CA THR A 486 -7.92 6.52 -48.60
C THR A 486 -7.99 5.16 -49.34
N ARG A 487 -7.47 5.09 -50.57
CA ARG A 487 -7.46 3.82 -51.34
C ARG A 487 -6.71 2.71 -50.60
N ASP A 488 -5.52 3.04 -50.09
CA ASP A 488 -4.66 2.11 -49.35
C ASP A 488 -5.35 1.60 -48.08
N GLU A 489 -6.02 2.48 -47.32
CA GLU A 489 -6.74 2.07 -46.10
C GLU A 489 -7.94 1.16 -46.40
N ARG A 490 -8.63 1.35 -47.55
CA ARG A 490 -9.70 0.44 -47.98
C ARG A 490 -9.14 -0.94 -48.31
N GLU A 491 -8.02 -1.00 -49.02
CA GLU A 491 -7.35 -2.26 -49.34
C GLU A 491 -6.89 -2.99 -48.06
N ILE A 492 -6.30 -2.26 -47.11
CA ILE A 492 -5.94 -2.79 -45.79
C ILE A 492 -7.19 -3.31 -45.06
N PHE A 493 -8.29 -2.56 -45.05
CA PHE A 493 -9.53 -2.98 -44.39
C PHE A 493 -10.10 -4.28 -44.99
N HIS A 494 -10.12 -4.40 -46.32
CA HIS A 494 -10.65 -5.59 -47.00
C HIS A 494 -9.74 -6.81 -46.87
N SER A 495 -8.43 -6.63 -46.93
CA SER A 495 -7.44 -7.72 -46.81
C SER A 495 -7.10 -8.12 -45.38
N ALA A 496 -7.51 -7.34 -44.37
CA ALA A 496 -7.20 -7.61 -42.98
C ALA A 496 -7.71 -8.97 -42.49
N THR A 497 -6.82 -9.74 -41.87
CA THR A 497 -7.15 -11.04 -41.27
C THR A 497 -7.33 -10.96 -39.76
N HIS A 498 -6.92 -9.87 -39.11
CA HIS A 498 -6.94 -9.69 -37.66
C HIS A 498 -7.55 -8.35 -37.26
N CYS A 499 -8.23 -8.33 -36.12
CA CYS A 499 -8.73 -7.11 -35.48
C CYS A 499 -7.57 -6.30 -34.87
N HIS A 500 -7.48 -5.01 -35.14
CA HIS A 500 -6.38 -4.18 -34.62
C HIS A 500 -6.47 -3.90 -33.10
N ILE A 501 -7.66 -4.01 -32.50
CA ILE A 501 -7.93 -3.76 -31.07
C ILE A 501 -7.45 -4.95 -30.23
N CYS A 502 -8.06 -6.13 -30.46
CA CYS A 502 -7.80 -7.34 -29.69
C CYS A 502 -6.73 -8.25 -30.29
N GLU A 503 -6.28 -7.96 -31.52
CA GLU A 503 -5.21 -8.68 -32.24
C GLU A 503 -5.54 -10.15 -32.53
N LYS A 504 -6.82 -10.53 -32.43
CA LYS A 504 -7.33 -11.87 -32.79
C LYS A 504 -7.74 -11.93 -34.26
N PRO A 505 -7.67 -13.11 -34.90
CA PRO A 505 -8.15 -13.30 -36.26
C PRO A 505 -9.67 -13.06 -36.33
N PHE A 506 -10.15 -12.64 -37.50
CA PHE A 506 -11.58 -12.58 -37.82
C PHE A 506 -12.06 -13.97 -38.22
N GLU A 507 -13.07 -14.49 -37.53
CA GLU A 507 -13.77 -15.72 -37.92
C GLU A 507 -14.73 -15.45 -39.10
N PRO A 508 -15.17 -16.47 -39.86
CA PRO A 508 -16.04 -16.29 -41.03
C PRO A 508 -17.36 -15.55 -40.75
N ASP A 509 -17.87 -15.66 -39.52
CA ASP A 509 -19.13 -15.03 -39.08
C ASP A 509 -18.91 -13.65 -38.43
N ASP A 510 -17.66 -13.19 -38.28
CA ASP A 510 -17.37 -11.92 -37.62
C ASP A 510 -17.70 -10.72 -38.52
N VAL A 511 -18.49 -9.78 -37.97
CA VAL A 511 -18.74 -8.50 -38.62
C VAL A 511 -17.54 -7.57 -38.42
N ARG A 512 -16.81 -7.36 -39.52
CA ARG A 512 -15.69 -6.41 -39.58
C ARG A 512 -16.21 -4.97 -39.68
N VAL A 513 -15.86 -4.14 -38.70
CA VAL A 513 -16.23 -2.72 -38.63
C VAL A 513 -15.01 -1.82 -38.71
N ARG A 514 -15.24 -0.56 -39.07
CA ARG A 514 -14.21 0.47 -39.23
C ARG A 514 -14.13 1.29 -37.95
N ASP A 515 -13.07 1.09 -37.18
CA ASP A 515 -12.81 1.89 -35.99
C ASP A 515 -12.13 3.21 -36.36
N HIS A 516 -12.48 4.28 -35.65
CA HIS A 516 -11.92 5.60 -35.86
C HIS A 516 -11.85 6.39 -34.55
N CYS A 517 -11.01 7.40 -34.54
CA CYS A 517 -10.92 8.33 -33.41
C CYS A 517 -12.08 9.33 -33.46
N HIS A 518 -12.91 9.39 -32.41
CA HIS A 518 -14.02 10.33 -32.31
C HIS A 518 -13.59 11.79 -32.08
N LEU A 519 -12.31 12.04 -31.79
CA LEU A 519 -11.75 13.38 -31.63
C LEU A 519 -11.21 13.96 -32.93
N THR A 520 -10.66 13.12 -33.82
CA THR A 520 -9.99 13.58 -35.06
C THR A 520 -10.66 13.07 -36.33
N GLY A 521 -11.62 12.14 -36.22
CA GLY A 521 -12.21 11.43 -37.36
C GLY A 521 -11.27 10.45 -38.06
N ARG A 522 -10.03 10.29 -37.59
CA ARG A 522 -9.01 9.46 -38.26
C ARG A 522 -9.32 7.98 -38.10
N TYR A 523 -9.27 7.24 -39.21
CA TYR A 523 -9.37 5.78 -39.22
C TYR A 523 -8.21 5.12 -38.45
N ARG A 524 -8.54 4.20 -37.55
CA ARG A 524 -7.57 3.47 -36.71
C ARG A 524 -7.30 2.08 -37.26
N GLY A 525 -8.34 1.37 -37.70
CA GLY A 525 -8.18 0.04 -38.27
C GLY A 525 -9.46 -0.81 -38.30
N PRO A 526 -9.35 -2.03 -38.85
CA PRO A 526 -10.44 -3.00 -38.85
C PRO A 526 -10.63 -3.58 -37.44
N ALA A 527 -11.87 -3.68 -36.98
CA ALA A 527 -12.19 -4.22 -35.66
C ALA A 527 -13.37 -5.19 -35.69
N HIS A 528 -13.44 -6.07 -34.69
CA HIS A 528 -14.69 -6.78 -34.40
C HIS A 528 -15.74 -5.76 -33.95
N SER A 529 -16.99 -5.94 -34.35
CA SER A 529 -18.10 -5.09 -33.89
C SER A 529 -18.12 -4.91 -32.36
N ASN A 530 -18.00 -6.01 -31.61
CA ASN A 530 -17.95 -5.97 -30.14
C ASN A 530 -16.68 -5.29 -29.60
N CYS A 531 -15.52 -5.48 -30.24
CA CYS A 531 -14.30 -4.80 -29.80
C CYS A 531 -14.43 -3.29 -29.97
N ASN A 532 -14.96 -2.84 -31.11
CA ASN A 532 -15.20 -1.44 -31.42
C ASN A 532 -16.14 -0.78 -30.41
N LEU A 533 -17.27 -1.42 -30.10
CA LEU A 533 -18.25 -0.90 -29.12
C LEU A 533 -17.67 -0.75 -27.71
N ASN A 534 -16.73 -1.60 -27.33
CA ASN A 534 -16.07 -1.54 -26.02
C ASN A 534 -14.79 -0.68 -26.01
N TYR A 535 -14.37 -0.15 -27.16
CA TYR A 535 -13.19 0.69 -27.31
C TYR A 535 -13.56 2.16 -27.16
N THR A 536 -14.03 2.51 -25.97
CA THR A 536 -14.56 3.85 -25.67
C THR A 536 -13.47 4.81 -25.20
N ASP A 537 -13.64 6.09 -25.51
CA ASP A 537 -12.76 7.15 -25.02
C ASP A 537 -12.84 7.30 -23.49
N SER A 538 -11.69 7.62 -22.91
CA SER A 538 -11.56 7.79 -21.47
C SER A 538 -12.10 9.12 -20.99
N HIS A 539 -12.93 9.10 -19.96
CA HIS A 539 -13.43 10.29 -19.26
C HIS A 539 -12.51 10.73 -18.12
N TYR A 540 -11.30 10.17 -18.04
CA TYR A 540 -10.28 10.55 -17.06
C TYR A 540 -9.35 11.63 -17.61
N ILE A 541 -9.10 12.65 -16.79
CA ILE A 541 -8.04 13.64 -16.99
C ILE A 541 -6.97 13.40 -15.93
N PRO A 542 -5.80 12.85 -16.29
CA PRO A 542 -4.67 12.72 -15.39
C PRO A 542 -4.10 14.09 -15.01
N ILE A 543 -3.90 14.31 -13.71
CA ILE A 543 -3.25 15.48 -13.13
C ILE A 543 -2.00 14.98 -12.42
N ILE A 544 -0.84 15.33 -12.95
CA ILE A 544 0.45 14.76 -12.60
C ILE A 544 1.25 15.77 -11.79
N PHE A 545 1.60 15.38 -10.57
CA PHE A 545 2.53 16.07 -9.70
C PHE A 545 3.77 15.18 -9.50
N HIS A 546 4.89 15.77 -9.10
CA HIS A 546 6.07 15.01 -8.71
C HIS A 546 6.16 14.92 -7.19
N ASN A 547 6.13 13.69 -6.65
CA ASN A 547 6.12 13.41 -5.21
C ASN A 547 4.85 13.86 -4.48
N LEU A 548 3.69 13.74 -5.13
CA LEU A 548 2.38 14.12 -4.59
C LEU A 548 1.99 13.39 -3.30
N SER A 549 2.50 12.16 -3.12
CA SER A 549 2.09 11.28 -2.01
C SER A 549 2.45 11.80 -0.61
N GLY A 550 3.12 12.96 -0.52
CA GLY A 550 3.40 13.73 0.70
C GLY A 550 2.38 14.85 1.01
N TYR A 551 2.87 15.93 1.65
CA TYR A 551 2.06 17.00 2.26
C TYR A 551 1.17 17.78 1.28
N ASP A 552 1.57 17.88 0.01
CA ASP A 552 0.91 18.71 -1.01
C ASP A 552 -0.48 18.22 -1.37
N ALA A 553 -0.70 16.90 -1.33
CA ALA A 553 -2.01 16.31 -1.56
C ALA A 553 -3.06 16.79 -0.56
N HIS A 554 -2.69 17.07 0.69
CA HIS A 554 -3.65 17.47 1.72
C HIS A 554 -4.29 18.83 1.44
N PHE A 555 -3.51 19.80 0.92
CA PHE A 555 -4.05 21.10 0.54
C PHE A 555 -5.06 20.99 -0.59
N ILE A 556 -4.73 20.20 -1.61
CA ILE A 556 -5.60 19.99 -2.78
C ILE A 556 -6.86 19.21 -2.38
N ILE A 557 -6.71 18.12 -1.62
CA ILE A 557 -7.84 17.28 -1.18
C ILE A 557 -8.83 18.11 -0.35
N LYS A 558 -8.33 18.98 0.53
CA LYS A 558 -9.17 19.84 1.37
C LYS A 558 -10.09 20.71 0.52
N GLU A 559 -9.54 21.43 -0.46
CA GLU A 559 -10.32 22.32 -1.31
C GLU A 559 -11.20 21.56 -2.31
N ILE A 560 -10.66 20.54 -2.99
CA ILE A 560 -11.39 19.79 -4.04
C ILE A 560 -12.55 18.95 -3.49
N ALA A 561 -12.46 18.50 -2.23
CA ALA A 561 -13.54 17.76 -1.58
C ALA A 561 -14.76 18.65 -1.31
N THR A 562 -14.56 19.96 -1.10
CA THR A 562 -15.62 20.91 -0.72
C THR A 562 -16.05 21.86 -1.83
N ALA A 563 -15.22 22.12 -2.84
CA ALA A 563 -15.47 23.15 -3.85
C ALA A 563 -16.71 22.90 -4.73
N TYR A 564 -16.99 21.64 -5.09
CA TYR A 564 -18.16 21.27 -5.91
C TYR A 564 -18.62 19.83 -5.63
N GLU A 565 -19.87 19.53 -6.00
CA GLU A 565 -20.47 18.22 -5.77
C GLU A 565 -19.73 17.11 -6.53
N GLY A 566 -19.43 16.04 -5.81
CA GLY A 566 -18.58 14.99 -6.34
C GLY A 566 -17.93 14.19 -5.24
N HIS A 567 -18.01 12.88 -5.34
CA HIS A 567 -17.29 11.99 -4.44
C HIS A 567 -15.81 11.95 -4.81
N VAL A 568 -14.96 11.73 -3.80
CA VAL A 568 -13.52 11.54 -3.96
C VAL A 568 -13.18 10.09 -3.68
N ASP A 569 -12.77 9.37 -4.72
CA ASP A 569 -12.18 8.04 -4.59
C ASP A 569 -10.75 8.15 -4.09
N LEU A 570 -10.39 7.30 -3.12
CA LEU A 570 -9.03 7.22 -2.59
C LEU A 570 -8.39 5.86 -2.88
N LEU A 571 -7.10 5.89 -3.20
CA LEU A 571 -6.20 4.75 -3.13
C LEU A 571 -5.21 4.97 -1.97
N PRO A 572 -5.59 4.63 -0.72
CA PRO A 572 -4.79 4.92 0.46
C PRO A 572 -3.63 3.94 0.66
N ILE A 573 -2.49 4.45 1.12
CA ILE A 573 -1.42 3.65 1.74
C ILE A 573 -1.64 3.65 3.26
N THR A 574 -1.75 4.84 3.82
CA THR A 574 -2.17 5.10 5.20
C THR A 574 -3.29 6.14 5.18
N LYS A 575 -3.71 6.61 6.35
CA LYS A 575 -4.64 7.75 6.45
C LYS A 575 -4.05 9.07 5.97
N GLU A 576 -2.72 9.18 5.89
CA GLU A 576 -1.97 10.42 5.63
C GLU A 576 -1.13 10.37 4.35
N LYS A 577 -0.93 9.16 3.78
CA LYS A 577 -0.26 8.96 2.50
C LYS A 577 -1.22 8.26 1.55
N TYR A 578 -1.43 8.86 0.37
CA TYR A 578 -2.30 8.33 -0.68
C TYR A 578 -1.47 8.03 -1.93
N ILE A 579 -1.73 6.90 -2.60
CA ILE A 579 -1.16 6.61 -3.93
C ILE A 579 -1.74 7.60 -4.96
N SER A 580 -3.04 7.82 -4.87
CA SER A 580 -3.81 8.66 -5.78
C SER A 580 -5.18 8.96 -5.16
N PHE A 581 -5.78 10.06 -5.59
CA PHE A 581 -7.18 10.35 -5.37
C PHE A 581 -7.83 10.79 -6.68
N THR A 582 -9.12 10.46 -6.85
CA THR A 582 -9.90 10.81 -8.04
C THR A 582 -11.14 11.58 -7.65
N LYS A 583 -11.31 12.78 -8.19
CA LYS A 583 -12.52 13.59 -8.01
C LYS A 583 -13.48 13.36 -9.17
N HIS A 584 -14.71 12.99 -8.84
CA HIS A 584 -15.82 12.94 -9.77
C HIS A 584 -16.46 14.32 -9.91
N VAL A 585 -16.64 14.81 -11.14
CA VAL A 585 -17.22 16.13 -11.42
C VAL A 585 -18.70 15.93 -11.80
N LYS A 586 -19.58 15.81 -10.79
CA LYS A 586 -20.96 15.33 -10.99
C LYS A 586 -21.82 16.22 -11.89
N ASP A 587 -21.56 17.51 -11.92
CA ASP A 587 -22.25 18.48 -12.77
C ASP A 587 -21.94 18.31 -14.27
N THR A 588 -20.92 17.52 -14.63
CA THR A 588 -20.68 17.10 -16.03
C THR A 588 -21.49 15.88 -16.46
N ALA A 589 -22.22 15.22 -15.55
CA ALA A 589 -23.01 14.03 -15.85
C ALA A 589 -24.31 14.39 -16.59
N GLU A 590 -24.70 13.58 -17.55
CA GLU A 590 -26.03 13.66 -18.16
C GLU A 590 -27.10 13.09 -17.20
N LYS A 591 -28.32 13.66 -17.21
CA LYS A 591 -29.41 13.30 -16.29
C LYS A 591 -29.80 11.81 -16.33
N SER A 592 -29.46 11.09 -17.40
CA SER A 592 -29.78 9.68 -17.62
C SER A 592 -28.65 8.69 -17.31
N ASP A 593 -27.39 9.12 -17.23
CA ASP A 593 -26.27 8.20 -16.97
C ASP A 593 -25.14 8.86 -16.15
N SER A 594 -25.08 8.49 -14.87
CA SER A 594 -24.03 8.90 -13.93
C SER A 594 -22.62 8.41 -14.31
N ARG A 595 -22.45 7.52 -15.29
CA ARG A 595 -21.14 7.03 -15.75
C ARG A 595 -20.43 7.96 -16.74
N SER A 596 -21.15 8.98 -17.21
CA SER A 596 -20.66 9.95 -18.20
C SER A 596 -19.91 11.14 -17.60
N ASP A 597 -19.69 11.14 -16.28
CA ASP A 597 -19.01 12.21 -15.56
C ASP A 597 -17.50 12.22 -15.84
N ILE A 598 -16.93 13.42 -15.95
CA ILE A 598 -15.48 13.60 -16.06
C ILE A 598 -14.84 13.35 -14.69
N LYS A 599 -13.71 12.66 -14.72
CA LYS A 599 -12.97 12.22 -13.53
C LYS A 599 -11.57 12.81 -13.54
N LEU A 600 -11.28 13.63 -12.55
CA LEU A 600 -9.96 14.24 -12.36
C LEU A 600 -9.13 13.30 -11.50
N ARG A 601 -8.09 12.69 -12.09
CA ARG A 601 -7.27 11.67 -11.44
C ARG A 601 -5.90 12.24 -11.12
N PHE A 602 -5.59 12.37 -9.83
CA PHE A 602 -4.29 12.87 -9.39
C PHE A 602 -3.28 11.73 -9.31
N ILE A 603 -2.14 11.90 -9.97
CA ILE A 603 -1.11 10.87 -10.15
C ILE A 603 0.23 11.42 -9.68
N ASP A 604 0.98 10.60 -8.96
CA ASP A 604 2.34 10.89 -8.55
C ASP A 604 3.34 10.32 -9.57
N SER A 605 4.02 11.19 -10.32
CA SER A 605 5.05 10.78 -11.29
C SER A 605 6.23 10.07 -10.64
N TYR A 606 6.51 10.32 -9.35
CA TYR A 606 7.58 9.65 -8.62
C TYR A 606 7.30 8.14 -8.44
N LYS A 607 6.01 7.75 -8.41
CA LYS A 607 5.59 6.33 -8.41
C LYS A 607 5.78 5.63 -9.77
N PHE A 608 6.18 6.38 -10.78
CA PHE A 608 6.66 5.85 -12.07
C PHE A 608 8.18 5.92 -12.17
N LEU A 609 8.74 7.08 -11.81
CA LEU A 609 10.13 7.44 -11.99
C LEU A 609 10.72 7.84 -10.63
N SER A 610 11.26 6.87 -9.89
CA SER A 610 11.77 7.05 -8.52
C SER A 610 13.13 7.76 -8.50
N SER A 611 13.18 9.01 -8.93
CA SER A 611 14.36 9.88 -8.94
C SER A 611 13.94 11.34 -8.88
N SER A 612 14.81 12.22 -8.41
CA SER A 612 14.53 13.66 -8.38
C SER A 612 14.28 14.20 -9.79
N LEU A 613 13.40 15.20 -9.90
CA LEU A 613 13.13 15.86 -11.18
C LEU A 613 14.39 16.39 -11.86
N ASP A 614 15.35 16.93 -11.09
CA ASP A 614 16.63 17.42 -11.62
C ASP A 614 17.43 16.29 -12.31
N LYS A 615 17.55 15.15 -11.65
CA LYS A 615 18.21 13.97 -12.21
C LYS A 615 17.48 13.48 -13.45
N LEU A 616 16.15 13.47 -13.45
CA LEU A 616 15.34 13.06 -14.60
C LEU A 616 15.51 14.02 -15.79
N ALA A 617 15.51 15.33 -15.55
CA ALA A 617 15.74 16.35 -16.57
C ALA A 617 17.14 16.23 -17.17
N SER A 618 18.16 15.93 -16.36
CA SER A 618 19.55 15.75 -16.81
C SER A 618 19.73 14.63 -17.85
N PHE A 619 18.80 13.66 -17.90
CA PHE A 619 18.84 12.56 -18.87
C PHE A 619 18.26 12.93 -20.24
N LEU A 620 17.56 14.07 -20.34
CA LEU A 620 16.99 14.54 -21.60
C LEU A 620 18.01 15.39 -22.36
N CYS A 621 18.21 15.08 -23.64
CA CYS A 621 18.93 16.00 -24.52
C CYS A 621 18.04 17.18 -24.92
N ARG A 622 18.66 18.26 -25.41
CA ARG A 622 17.97 19.51 -25.77
C ARG A 622 16.80 19.30 -26.74
N ASP A 623 16.94 18.39 -27.68
CA ASP A 623 15.90 18.08 -28.69
C ASP A 623 14.64 17.43 -28.09
N LYS A 624 14.73 16.93 -26.85
CA LYS A 624 13.62 16.31 -26.12
C LYS A 624 12.87 17.29 -25.20
N LEU A 625 13.41 18.49 -24.96
CA LEU A 625 12.80 19.56 -24.15
C LEU A 625 11.86 20.43 -24.99
N LYS A 626 10.88 19.79 -25.66
CA LYS A 626 10.02 20.44 -26.65
C LYS A 626 9.02 21.41 -26.00
N ILE A 627 8.49 21.05 -24.84
CA ILE A 627 7.48 21.84 -24.12
C ILE A 627 8.15 23.06 -23.48
N VAL A 628 9.28 22.88 -22.81
CA VAL A 628 10.05 24.02 -22.27
C VAL A 628 10.44 24.96 -23.40
N ARG A 629 10.92 24.44 -24.54
CA ARG A 629 11.31 25.27 -25.69
C ARG A 629 10.13 26.04 -26.31
N SER A 630 8.94 25.44 -26.40
CA SER A 630 7.77 26.10 -26.97
C SER A 630 7.27 27.26 -26.10
N GLN A 631 7.39 27.15 -24.77
CA GLN A 631 6.99 28.20 -23.83
C GLN A 631 8.01 29.35 -23.73
N PHE A 632 9.23 29.15 -24.24
CA PHE A 632 10.33 30.11 -24.19
C PHE A 632 10.95 30.35 -25.58
N LEU A 633 10.14 30.37 -26.64
CA LEU A 633 10.59 30.55 -28.05
C LEU A 633 11.43 31.81 -28.29
N GLN A 634 11.23 32.85 -27.48
CA GLN A 634 11.90 34.15 -27.64
C GLN A 634 13.28 34.22 -26.97
N LEU A 635 13.70 33.18 -26.22
CA LEU A 635 14.99 33.17 -25.55
C LEU A 635 16.12 32.77 -26.50
N SER A 636 17.29 33.39 -26.30
CA SER A 636 18.54 32.92 -26.91
C SER A 636 18.89 31.51 -26.41
N THR A 637 19.72 30.78 -27.17
CA THR A 637 20.17 29.43 -26.77
C THR A 637 20.88 29.44 -25.41
N GLU A 638 21.71 30.45 -25.14
CA GLU A 638 22.39 30.60 -23.84
C GLU A 638 21.42 30.78 -22.68
N ASN A 639 20.40 31.62 -22.84
CA ASN A 639 19.42 31.86 -21.78
C ASN A 639 18.48 30.65 -21.61
N PHE A 640 18.15 29.96 -22.71
CA PHE A 640 17.39 28.72 -22.66
C PHE A 640 18.13 27.62 -21.89
N ASP A 641 19.45 27.47 -22.12
CA ASP A 641 20.28 26.47 -21.44
C ASP A 641 20.23 26.62 -19.91
N LEU A 642 20.04 27.84 -19.40
CA LEU A 642 19.85 28.09 -17.96
C LEU A 642 18.56 27.48 -17.40
N LEU A 643 17.54 27.23 -18.22
CA LEU A 643 16.24 26.68 -17.81
C LEU A 643 16.11 25.18 -18.09
N THR A 644 17.19 24.51 -18.54
CA THR A 644 17.18 23.07 -18.86
C THR A 644 17.44 22.16 -17.66
N ARG A 645 17.86 22.73 -16.52
CA ARG A 645 18.06 22.04 -15.25
C ARG A 645 17.13 22.61 -14.18
N LYS A 646 16.90 21.86 -13.10
CA LYS A 646 16.12 22.36 -11.97
C LYS A 646 16.89 23.48 -11.27
N GLY A 647 16.17 24.55 -10.90
CA GLY A 647 16.73 25.67 -10.13
C GLY A 647 16.91 25.31 -8.65
N VAL A 648 17.38 26.28 -7.85
CA VAL A 648 17.40 26.18 -6.39
C VAL A 648 16.52 27.26 -5.78
N PHE A 649 15.82 26.96 -4.68
CA PHE A 649 14.92 27.90 -4.02
C PHE A 649 15.16 27.91 -2.49
N PRO A 650 15.18 29.09 -1.84
CA PRO A 650 15.53 29.18 -0.43
C PRO A 650 14.30 28.98 0.48
N TYR A 651 13.80 27.74 0.57
CA TYR A 651 12.54 27.42 1.30
C TYR A 651 12.54 27.86 2.77
N GLU A 652 13.65 27.64 3.49
CA GLU A 652 13.77 28.01 4.92
C GLU A 652 13.88 29.53 5.15
N TYR A 653 14.32 30.26 4.13
CA TYR A 653 14.29 31.72 4.15
C TYR A 653 12.88 32.23 3.96
N VAL A 654 12.08 31.65 3.05
CA VAL A 654 10.71 32.09 2.72
C VAL A 654 9.71 31.57 3.75
N ASP A 655 9.82 32.08 4.97
CA ASP A 655 8.93 31.76 6.10
C ASP A 655 7.66 32.62 6.16
N CYS A 656 7.58 33.67 5.34
CA CYS A 656 6.37 34.49 5.17
C CYS A 656 6.26 35.05 3.75
N VAL A 657 5.05 35.44 3.37
CA VAL A 657 4.76 35.98 2.02
C VAL A 657 5.48 37.31 1.76
N ASP A 658 5.75 38.10 2.79
CA ASP A 658 6.38 39.43 2.64
C ASP A 658 7.81 39.32 2.09
N LYS A 659 8.52 38.22 2.35
CA LYS A 659 9.86 37.96 1.79
C LYS A 659 9.88 37.75 0.28
N LEU A 660 8.73 37.47 -0.34
CA LEU A 660 8.65 37.41 -1.80
C LEU A 660 8.82 38.78 -2.45
N GLU A 661 8.67 39.88 -1.70
CA GLU A 661 8.90 41.23 -2.20
C GLU A 661 10.38 41.67 -2.12
N ASP A 662 11.26 40.82 -1.58
CA ASP A 662 12.70 41.11 -1.48
C ASP A 662 13.32 41.35 -2.86
N THR A 663 14.01 42.48 -3.01
CA THR A 663 14.56 42.92 -4.31
C THR A 663 15.96 42.40 -4.61
N CYS A 664 16.50 41.54 -3.75
CA CYS A 664 17.82 40.91 -3.92
C CYS A 664 17.73 39.41 -3.70
N LEU A 665 18.54 38.64 -4.45
CA LEU A 665 18.71 37.22 -4.19
C LEU A 665 19.34 37.05 -2.79
N PRO A 666 18.74 36.26 -1.88
CA PRO A 666 19.29 36.00 -0.56
C PRO A 666 20.71 35.41 -0.64
N PRO A 667 21.57 35.60 0.38
CA PRO A 667 22.91 35.03 0.38
C PRO A 667 22.87 33.49 0.43
N ARG A 668 23.96 32.81 0.05
CA ARG A 668 24.03 31.35 -0.08
C ARG A 668 23.66 30.62 1.21
N GLU A 669 24.01 31.18 2.37
CA GLU A 669 23.72 30.63 3.68
C GLU A 669 22.20 30.54 3.94
N SER A 670 21.40 31.42 3.33
CA SER A 670 19.94 31.42 3.43
C SER A 670 19.27 30.32 2.61
N PHE A 671 20.02 29.61 1.76
CA PHE A 671 19.56 28.42 1.04
C PHE A 671 19.81 27.13 1.82
N TYR A 672 20.13 27.22 3.12
CA TYR A 672 20.19 26.07 4.01
C TYR A 672 18.87 25.27 3.98
N SER A 673 18.99 23.94 3.92
CA SER A 673 17.85 23.02 3.98
C SER A 673 17.96 22.11 5.21
N SER A 674 16.94 22.15 6.06
CA SER A 674 16.82 21.25 7.21
C SER A 674 16.67 19.78 6.79
N LEU A 675 16.20 19.52 5.56
CA LEU A 675 16.05 18.17 5.00
C LEU A 675 17.39 17.53 4.64
N THR A 676 18.34 18.31 4.13
CA THR A 676 19.68 17.82 3.76
C THR A 676 20.73 18.09 4.84
N GLY A 677 20.44 18.99 5.78
CA GLY A 677 21.39 19.43 6.80
C GLY A 677 22.52 20.31 6.27
N ASP A 678 22.41 20.81 5.03
CA ASP A 678 23.46 21.56 4.34
C ASP A 678 22.89 22.74 3.53
N THR A 679 23.78 23.67 3.20
CA THR A 679 23.56 24.77 2.25
C THR A 679 23.73 24.31 0.81
N VAL A 680 23.15 25.04 -0.15
CA VAL A 680 23.37 24.76 -1.58
C VAL A 680 24.84 24.90 -1.97
N SER A 681 25.25 24.15 -2.98
CA SER A 681 26.62 24.20 -3.52
C SER A 681 26.93 25.58 -4.10
N GLU A 682 28.23 25.92 -4.17
CA GLU A 682 28.68 27.19 -4.76
C GLU A 682 28.23 27.32 -6.22
N SER A 683 28.35 26.25 -7.01
CA SER A 683 27.95 26.22 -8.40
C SER A 683 26.44 26.40 -8.60
N ASP A 684 25.60 25.85 -7.70
CA ASP A 684 24.15 26.03 -7.75
C ASP A 684 23.73 27.45 -7.39
N TYR A 685 24.40 28.06 -6.42
CA TYR A 685 24.17 29.46 -6.07
C TYR A 685 24.62 30.43 -7.17
N GLU A 686 25.79 30.19 -7.78
CA GLU A 686 26.24 30.94 -8.96
C GLU A 686 25.26 30.84 -10.12
N HIS A 687 24.68 29.65 -10.33
CA HIS A 687 23.64 29.44 -11.32
C HIS A 687 22.39 30.26 -11.00
N ALA A 688 21.89 30.24 -9.76
CA ALA A 688 20.76 31.07 -9.33
C ALA A 688 21.03 32.57 -9.52
N ALA A 689 22.22 33.05 -9.17
CA ALA A 689 22.64 34.43 -9.37
C ALA A 689 22.75 34.81 -10.87
N ASN A 690 23.13 33.86 -11.72
CA ASN A 690 23.15 34.06 -13.17
C ASN A 690 21.73 34.15 -13.74
N VAL A 691 20.82 33.27 -13.32
CA VAL A 691 19.40 33.32 -13.69
C VAL A 691 18.79 34.65 -13.26
N TRP A 692 18.98 35.07 -12.01
CA TRP A 692 18.48 36.35 -11.49
C TRP A 692 18.89 37.53 -12.38
N ARG A 693 20.19 37.60 -12.75
CA ARG A 693 20.73 38.67 -13.59
C ARG A 693 20.27 38.59 -15.05
N ARG A 694 20.38 37.42 -15.69
CA ARG A 694 20.09 37.25 -17.13
C ARG A 694 18.61 37.45 -17.46
N PHE A 695 17.72 37.06 -16.54
CA PHE A 695 16.27 37.23 -16.70
C PHE A 695 15.74 38.55 -16.13
N SER A 696 16.63 39.43 -15.63
CA SER A 696 16.27 40.74 -15.06
C SER A 696 15.20 40.64 -13.96
N VAL A 697 15.33 39.62 -13.10
CA VAL A 697 14.42 39.36 -11.99
C VAL A 697 14.49 40.49 -10.96
N ARG A 698 13.35 41.04 -10.57
CA ARG A 698 13.27 42.21 -9.68
C ARG A 698 12.96 41.86 -8.24
N THR A 699 12.22 40.77 -8.02
CA THR A 699 11.78 40.34 -6.69
C THR A 699 11.93 38.82 -6.53
N LEU A 700 12.03 38.36 -5.28
CA LEU A 700 12.10 36.93 -4.98
C LEU A 700 10.82 36.18 -5.42
N GLY A 701 9.68 36.87 -5.45
CA GLY A 701 8.44 36.36 -6.01
C GLY A 701 8.54 36.11 -7.52
N GLU A 702 9.09 37.05 -8.30
CA GLU A 702 9.34 36.83 -9.74
C GLU A 702 10.30 35.66 -9.98
N TYR A 703 11.31 35.50 -9.11
CA TYR A 703 12.20 34.33 -9.14
C TYR A 703 11.43 33.03 -8.90
N SER A 704 10.56 33.02 -7.88
CA SER A 704 9.69 31.87 -7.55
C SER A 704 8.74 31.52 -8.71
N ASP A 705 8.17 32.51 -9.39
CA ASP A 705 7.28 32.25 -10.54
C ASP A 705 8.02 31.61 -11.71
N LEU A 706 9.26 32.05 -11.99
CA LEU A 706 10.12 31.46 -13.02
C LEU A 706 10.58 30.05 -12.61
N TYR A 707 10.91 29.85 -11.34
CA TYR A 707 11.27 28.55 -10.76
C TYR A 707 10.12 27.56 -10.94
N LEU A 708 8.92 27.89 -10.46
CA LEU A 708 7.73 27.05 -10.54
C LEU A 708 7.34 26.73 -11.98
N LYS A 709 7.39 27.73 -12.88
CA LYS A 709 7.15 27.50 -14.31
C LYS A 709 8.15 26.51 -14.91
N THR A 710 9.42 26.61 -14.56
CA THR A 710 10.46 25.72 -15.07
C THR A 710 10.26 24.30 -14.57
N ASP A 711 9.96 24.12 -13.28
CA ASP A 711 9.68 22.80 -12.68
C ASP A 711 8.48 22.11 -13.32
N VAL A 712 7.36 22.82 -13.52
CA VAL A 712 6.16 22.27 -14.18
C VAL A 712 6.44 21.85 -15.62
N LEU A 713 7.17 22.67 -16.38
CA LEU A 713 7.46 22.39 -17.80
C LEU A 713 8.50 21.27 -17.96
N LEU A 714 9.51 21.21 -17.09
CA LEU A 714 10.47 20.10 -17.05
C LEU A 714 9.77 18.79 -16.70
N LEU A 715 8.85 18.81 -15.72
CA LEU A 715 8.02 17.65 -15.38
C LEU A 715 7.20 17.18 -16.59
N ALA A 716 6.59 18.12 -17.33
CA ALA A 716 5.85 17.80 -18.54
C ALA A 716 6.73 17.15 -19.60
N ASP A 717 7.91 17.71 -19.90
CA ASP A 717 8.84 17.12 -20.88
C ASP A 717 9.35 15.74 -20.42
N VAL A 718 9.73 15.57 -19.16
CA VAL A 718 10.18 14.28 -18.60
C VAL A 718 9.09 13.21 -18.73
N PHE A 719 7.87 13.51 -18.31
CA PHE A 719 6.81 12.52 -18.31
C PHE A 719 6.26 12.25 -19.72
N GLU A 720 6.19 13.24 -20.61
CA GLU A 720 5.81 13.01 -22.02
C GLU A 720 6.85 12.15 -22.77
N ASN A 721 8.15 12.37 -22.53
CA ASN A 721 9.19 11.50 -23.08
C ASN A 721 9.09 10.08 -22.51
N PHE A 722 8.78 9.95 -21.22
CA PHE A 722 8.51 8.64 -20.61
C PHE A 722 7.30 7.95 -21.25
N ARG A 723 6.19 8.66 -21.46
CA ARG A 723 5.01 8.16 -22.18
C ARG A 723 5.38 7.66 -23.58
N ASP A 724 6.13 8.45 -24.34
CA ASP A 724 6.57 8.10 -25.69
C ASP A 724 7.42 6.80 -25.68
N SER A 725 8.39 6.70 -24.77
CA SER A 725 9.21 5.49 -24.62
C SER A 725 8.38 4.27 -24.23
N CYS A 726 7.42 4.41 -23.30
CA CYS A 726 6.52 3.31 -22.91
C CYS A 726 5.60 2.86 -24.05
N ILE A 727 5.04 3.79 -24.82
CA ILE A 727 4.21 3.48 -25.98
C ILE A 727 5.06 2.81 -27.07
N ALA A 728 6.27 3.29 -27.33
CA ALA A 728 7.16 2.67 -28.31
C ALA A 728 7.59 1.24 -27.90
N SER A 729 7.92 1.04 -26.63
CA SER A 729 8.43 -0.25 -26.13
C SER A 729 7.34 -1.29 -25.86
N TYR A 730 6.16 -0.87 -25.40
CA TYR A 730 5.09 -1.77 -24.92
C TYR A 730 3.71 -1.54 -25.57
N GLY A 731 3.53 -0.41 -26.29
CA GLY A 731 2.27 -0.04 -26.93
C GLY A 731 1.14 0.24 -25.94
N LEU A 732 1.46 0.78 -24.76
CA LEU A 732 0.52 1.19 -23.73
C LEU A 732 0.93 2.57 -23.20
N ASP A 733 -0.04 3.42 -22.91
CA ASP A 733 0.22 4.74 -22.34
C ASP A 733 0.22 4.69 -20.80
N PRO A 734 1.33 5.05 -20.12
CA PRO A 734 1.41 4.99 -18.66
C PRO A 734 0.46 5.98 -17.97
N ALA A 735 -0.07 7.01 -18.65
CA ALA A 735 -1.00 7.97 -18.08
C ALA A 735 -2.36 7.38 -17.66
N TYR A 736 -2.70 6.16 -18.10
CA TYR A 736 -3.89 5.43 -17.63
C TYR A 736 -3.71 4.77 -16.25
N TYR A 737 -2.47 4.64 -15.78
CA TYR A 737 -2.13 3.85 -14.62
C TYR A 737 -1.84 4.75 -13.42
N TYR A 738 -1.88 4.19 -12.22
CA TYR A 738 -1.55 4.93 -10.99
C TYR A 738 -0.07 4.82 -10.60
N THR A 739 0.59 3.74 -11.03
CA THR A 739 1.97 3.39 -10.63
C THR A 739 2.64 2.57 -11.72
N LEU A 740 3.98 2.54 -11.75
CA LEU A 740 4.71 1.69 -12.68
C LEU A 740 4.34 0.20 -12.56
N PRO A 741 4.23 -0.41 -11.35
CA PRO A 741 3.87 -1.83 -11.27
C PRO A 741 2.49 -2.18 -11.84
N GLY A 742 1.53 -1.25 -11.79
CA GLY A 742 0.26 -1.40 -12.48
C GLY A 742 0.42 -1.44 -14.01
N PHE A 743 1.22 -0.51 -14.55
CA PHE A 743 1.56 -0.46 -15.97
C PHE A 743 2.33 -1.70 -16.43
N THR A 744 3.36 -2.11 -15.69
CA THR A 744 4.18 -3.30 -15.96
C THR A 744 3.34 -4.56 -16.04
N TRP A 745 2.39 -4.74 -15.12
CA TRP A 745 1.52 -5.92 -15.09
C TRP A 745 0.72 -6.07 -16.39
N ASP A 746 0.12 -4.99 -16.86
CA ASP A 746 -0.65 -4.99 -18.12
C ASP A 746 0.27 -5.13 -19.34
N ALA A 747 1.44 -4.50 -19.34
CA ALA A 747 2.44 -4.67 -20.39
C ALA A 747 2.90 -6.13 -20.51
N MET A 748 3.14 -6.79 -19.38
CA MET A 748 3.50 -8.21 -19.32
C MET A 748 2.35 -9.09 -19.84
N LEU A 749 1.12 -8.88 -19.37
CA LEU A 749 -0.04 -9.65 -19.83
C LEU A 749 -0.28 -9.48 -21.34
N LYS A 750 -0.10 -8.27 -21.87
CA LYS A 750 -0.24 -7.97 -23.30
C LYS A 750 0.85 -8.66 -24.13
N HIS A 751 2.11 -8.58 -23.68
CA HIS A 751 3.24 -9.16 -24.40
C HIS A 751 3.21 -10.69 -24.42
N THR A 752 2.99 -11.31 -23.25
CA THR A 752 3.03 -12.77 -23.08
C THR A 752 1.73 -13.45 -23.52
N ARG A 753 0.60 -12.71 -23.53
CA ARG A 753 -0.76 -13.22 -23.79
C ARG A 753 -1.16 -14.37 -22.85
N VAL A 754 -0.49 -14.50 -21.71
CA VAL A 754 -0.78 -15.52 -20.71
C VAL A 754 -2.20 -15.34 -20.17
N ASN A 755 -2.87 -16.46 -19.92
CA ASN A 755 -4.19 -16.49 -19.30
C ASN A 755 -4.09 -17.26 -17.98
N PHE A 756 -4.12 -16.54 -16.86
CA PHE A 756 -4.00 -17.13 -15.54
C PHE A 756 -5.34 -17.68 -15.06
N GLU A 757 -5.35 -18.91 -14.56
CA GLU A 757 -6.43 -19.44 -13.73
C GLU A 757 -6.23 -18.99 -12.28
N LEU A 758 -7.08 -18.09 -11.81
CA LEU A 758 -7.11 -17.70 -10.41
C LEU A 758 -7.71 -18.84 -9.57
N LEU A 759 -7.11 -19.08 -8.39
CA LEU A 759 -7.54 -20.16 -7.50
C LEU A 759 -8.98 -19.94 -7.01
N THR A 760 -9.84 -20.93 -7.25
CA THR A 760 -11.25 -20.94 -6.81
C THR A 760 -11.48 -21.74 -5.53
N ASP A 761 -10.45 -22.44 -5.03
CA ASP A 761 -10.43 -23.21 -3.78
C ASP A 761 -9.63 -22.48 -2.69
N ILE A 762 -10.26 -22.27 -1.52
CA ILE A 762 -9.65 -21.57 -0.39
C ILE A 762 -8.47 -22.34 0.20
N ASP A 763 -8.52 -23.67 0.17
CA ASP A 763 -7.45 -24.49 0.71
C ASP A 763 -6.20 -24.40 -0.16
N MET A 764 -6.36 -24.23 -1.48
CA MET A 764 -5.24 -23.94 -2.39
C MET A 764 -4.64 -22.55 -2.08
N VAL A 765 -5.47 -21.53 -1.86
CA VAL A 765 -4.98 -20.18 -1.52
C VAL A 765 -4.16 -20.22 -0.23
N MET A 766 -4.69 -20.80 0.86
CA MET A 766 -3.97 -20.89 2.13
C MET A 766 -2.72 -21.77 2.04
N PHE A 767 -2.78 -22.86 1.25
CA PHE A 767 -1.63 -23.72 0.98
C PHE A 767 -0.49 -22.94 0.32
N ILE A 768 -0.80 -22.11 -0.69
CA ILE A 768 0.18 -21.23 -1.33
C ILE A 768 0.68 -20.15 -0.38
N GLU A 769 -0.21 -19.48 0.38
CA GLU A 769 0.18 -18.46 1.37
C GLU A 769 1.19 -19.01 2.40
N ARG A 770 1.02 -20.27 2.84
CA ARG A 770 1.95 -20.95 3.74
C ARG A 770 3.30 -21.29 3.09
N GLY A 771 3.33 -21.48 1.78
CA GLY A 771 4.55 -21.72 1.00
C GLY A 771 5.40 -20.46 0.78
N ILE A 772 4.80 -19.28 0.90
CA ILE A 772 5.48 -18.00 0.65
C ILE A 772 6.54 -17.71 1.72
N ARG A 773 7.81 -17.77 1.31
CA ARG A 773 8.97 -17.44 2.13
C ARG A 773 9.95 -16.61 1.31
N GLY A 774 10.21 -15.37 1.77
CA GLY A 774 11.09 -14.42 1.10
C GLY A 774 12.55 -14.89 1.04
N GLY A 775 13.42 -14.04 0.49
CA GLY A 775 14.86 -14.32 0.46
C GLY A 775 15.47 -14.47 1.85
N LEU A 776 16.41 -15.40 1.99
CA LEU A 776 17.11 -15.67 3.23
C LEU A 776 18.13 -14.56 3.52
N SER A 777 18.18 -14.08 4.75
CA SER A 777 19.17 -13.12 5.21
C SER A 777 19.77 -13.63 6.51
N GLN A 778 21.08 -13.89 6.51
CA GLN A 778 21.76 -14.54 7.62
C GLN A 778 23.21 -14.07 7.72
N CYS A 779 23.65 -13.86 8.96
CA CYS A 779 25.04 -13.65 9.32
C CYS A 779 25.54 -14.94 9.97
N SER A 780 26.28 -15.74 9.21
CA SER A 780 26.82 -17.05 9.61
C SER A 780 28.16 -16.88 10.33
N GLY A 781 29.02 -15.98 9.83
CA GLY A 781 30.27 -15.58 10.47
C GLY A 781 30.22 -14.14 10.97
N ARG A 782 30.90 -13.86 12.08
CA ARG A 782 30.92 -12.52 12.72
C ARG A 782 32.08 -11.65 12.26
N TYR A 783 33.20 -12.28 11.92
CA TYR A 783 34.43 -11.59 11.57
C TYR A 783 35.29 -12.49 10.69
N ALA A 784 35.89 -11.90 9.66
CA ALA A 784 36.95 -12.54 8.88
C ALA A 784 37.88 -11.46 8.31
N ARG A 785 39.13 -11.85 8.05
CA ARG A 785 40.16 -10.99 7.47
C ARG A 785 40.93 -11.77 6.42
N ALA A 786 41.06 -11.20 5.24
CA ALA A 786 41.78 -11.81 4.13
C ALA A 786 43.31 -11.71 4.32
N ASN A 787 44.03 -12.65 3.71
CA ASN A 787 45.48 -12.67 3.61
C ASN A 787 45.86 -13.26 2.24
N ASN A 788 45.95 -12.44 1.20
CA ASN A 788 46.32 -12.91 -0.14
C ASN A 788 47.43 -12.09 -0.79
N LYS A 789 48.07 -12.66 -1.80
CA LYS A 789 49.28 -12.12 -2.46
C LYS A 789 49.11 -10.76 -3.14
N TYR A 790 47.88 -10.33 -3.38
CA TYR A 790 47.56 -9.03 -3.98
C TYR A 790 47.46 -7.91 -2.93
N MET A 791 47.45 -8.24 -1.63
CA MET A 791 47.41 -7.27 -0.54
C MET A 791 48.81 -6.75 -0.18
N GLN A 792 48.91 -5.45 0.12
CA GLN A 792 50.17 -4.88 0.65
C GLN A 792 50.56 -5.48 2.01
N SER A 793 49.57 -5.86 2.82
CA SER A 793 49.77 -6.48 4.14
C SER A 793 49.88 -8.01 4.07
N TYR A 794 50.19 -8.58 2.91
CA TYR A 794 50.29 -10.04 2.73
C TYR A 794 51.38 -10.65 3.60
N ASP A 795 51.02 -11.71 4.32
CA ASP A 795 51.91 -12.46 5.18
C ASP A 795 52.04 -13.89 4.63
N SER A 796 53.17 -14.17 3.97
CA SER A 796 53.46 -15.48 3.37
C SER A 796 53.65 -16.60 4.41
N SER A 797 53.73 -16.28 5.71
CA SER A 797 53.78 -17.27 6.77
C SER A 797 52.40 -17.80 7.17
N LYS A 798 51.32 -17.14 6.74
CA LYS A 798 49.93 -17.53 6.99
C LYS A 798 49.30 -18.15 5.74
N PRO A 799 48.27 -19.01 5.91
CA PRO A 799 47.48 -19.51 4.79
C PRO A 799 46.93 -18.36 3.93
N SER A 800 46.94 -18.57 2.61
CA SER A 800 46.36 -17.62 1.67
C SER A 800 44.84 -17.68 1.76
N SER A 801 44.21 -16.53 1.97
CA SER A 801 42.76 -16.40 2.16
C SER A 801 42.20 -15.15 1.48
N TYR A 802 40.99 -15.30 0.94
CA TYR A 802 40.27 -14.28 0.18
C TYR A 802 38.88 -14.07 0.77
N LEU A 803 38.42 -12.82 0.75
CA LEU A 803 37.03 -12.47 1.00
C LEU A 803 36.37 -12.10 -0.33
N MET A 804 35.39 -12.88 -0.76
CA MET A 804 34.69 -12.66 -2.03
C MET A 804 33.23 -12.30 -1.79
N TYR A 805 32.76 -11.27 -2.48
CA TYR A 805 31.36 -10.85 -2.45
C TYR A 805 30.71 -11.18 -3.79
N PHE A 806 30.08 -12.35 -3.86
CA PHE A 806 29.35 -12.76 -5.05
C PHE A 806 27.87 -12.38 -4.96
N ASP A 807 27.33 -11.84 -6.04
CA ASP A 807 25.92 -11.45 -6.18
C ASP A 807 25.35 -12.03 -7.48
N VAL A 808 24.16 -12.63 -7.42
CA VAL A 808 23.53 -13.19 -8.62
C VAL A 808 22.94 -12.06 -9.47
N ASN A 809 23.34 -12.01 -10.74
CA ASN A 809 22.73 -11.13 -11.72
C ASN A 809 21.23 -11.43 -11.87
N ASN A 810 20.39 -10.54 -11.33
CA ASN A 810 18.93 -10.59 -11.47
C ASN A 810 18.34 -11.97 -11.11
N LEU A 811 18.59 -12.44 -9.88
CA LEU A 811 18.17 -13.76 -9.39
C LEU A 811 16.69 -14.08 -9.67
N TYR A 812 15.79 -13.15 -9.36
CA TYR A 812 14.37 -13.35 -9.62
C TYR A 812 14.04 -13.34 -11.11
N GLY A 813 14.72 -12.51 -11.93
CA GLY A 813 14.58 -12.55 -13.37
C GLY A 813 15.04 -13.87 -13.99
N TRP A 814 16.09 -14.51 -13.44
CA TRP A 814 16.47 -15.87 -13.82
C TRP A 814 15.34 -16.86 -13.48
N ALA A 815 14.82 -16.83 -12.25
CA ALA A 815 13.72 -17.71 -11.84
C ALA A 815 12.42 -17.46 -12.64
N MET A 816 12.20 -16.24 -13.14
CA MET A 816 11.10 -15.90 -14.05
C MET A 816 11.26 -16.48 -15.45
N CYS A 817 12.48 -16.79 -15.87
CA CYS A 817 12.75 -17.43 -17.15
C CYS A 817 12.54 -18.95 -17.12
N GLU A 818 12.29 -19.53 -15.94
CA GLU A 818 12.02 -20.95 -15.74
C GLU A 818 10.53 -21.28 -15.96
N PRO A 819 10.15 -22.57 -16.10
CA PRO A 819 8.75 -22.97 -16.16
C PRO A 819 7.97 -22.52 -14.92
N LEU A 820 6.93 -21.73 -15.14
CA LEU A 820 6.09 -21.16 -14.08
C LEU A 820 4.62 -21.60 -14.23
N PRO A 821 3.90 -21.83 -13.12
CA PRO A 821 2.48 -22.18 -13.13
C PRO A 821 1.62 -21.10 -13.79
N TYR A 822 0.56 -21.51 -14.49
CA TYR A 822 -0.47 -20.57 -14.95
C TYR A 822 -1.91 -21.09 -14.92
N ALA A 823 -2.16 -22.41 -14.99
CA ALA A 823 -3.51 -22.98 -15.04
C ALA A 823 -3.60 -24.45 -14.58
N GLU A 824 -4.81 -25.01 -14.60
CA GLU A 824 -5.18 -26.41 -14.36
C GLU A 824 -4.85 -26.92 -12.95
N PHE A 825 -5.14 -26.08 -11.95
CA PHE A 825 -4.85 -26.41 -10.55
C PHE A 825 -5.77 -27.53 -10.04
N ARG A 826 -5.17 -28.63 -9.58
CA ARG A 826 -5.90 -29.75 -8.99
C ARG A 826 -5.13 -30.44 -7.87
N TRP A 827 -5.85 -30.86 -6.83
CA TRP A 827 -5.30 -31.76 -5.82
C TRP A 827 -5.10 -33.15 -6.41
N VAL A 828 -3.96 -33.77 -6.13
CA VAL A 828 -3.71 -35.19 -6.46
C VAL A 828 -4.43 -36.06 -5.42
N GLU A 829 -5.23 -37.04 -5.88
CA GLU A 829 -6.04 -37.88 -4.99
C GLU A 829 -5.22 -38.92 -4.23
N ASP A 830 -4.29 -39.62 -4.88
CA ASP A 830 -3.38 -40.58 -4.25
C ASP A 830 -1.95 -40.02 -4.16
N VAL A 831 -1.55 -39.64 -2.95
CA VAL A 831 -0.21 -39.11 -2.66
C VAL A 831 0.76 -40.17 -2.17
N SER A 832 0.29 -41.40 -1.89
CA SER A 832 1.05 -42.44 -1.19
C SER A 832 2.25 -42.93 -2.00
N ASN A 833 2.10 -42.94 -3.33
CA ASN A 833 3.13 -43.39 -4.29
C ASN A 833 3.61 -42.25 -5.20
N PHE A 834 3.45 -40.99 -4.79
CA PHE A 834 3.83 -39.85 -5.61
C PHE A 834 5.36 -39.71 -5.71
N ASP A 835 5.93 -40.08 -6.85
CA ASP A 835 7.36 -39.91 -7.11
C ASP A 835 7.65 -38.55 -7.74
N PHE A 836 8.05 -37.60 -6.90
CA PHE A 836 8.48 -36.29 -7.36
C PHE A 836 9.87 -36.30 -8.02
N SER A 837 10.68 -37.36 -7.85
CA SER A 837 12.05 -37.43 -8.36
C SER A 837 12.09 -37.69 -9.87
N ALA A 838 11.08 -38.36 -10.41
CA ALA A 838 10.96 -38.67 -11.85
C ALA A 838 10.50 -37.48 -12.71
N ILE A 839 10.14 -36.34 -12.10
CA ILE A 839 9.60 -35.19 -12.82
C ILE A 839 10.74 -34.37 -13.43
N ALA A 840 10.76 -34.27 -14.76
CA ALA A 840 11.71 -33.44 -15.47
C ALA A 840 11.52 -31.93 -15.16
N SER A 841 12.62 -31.18 -15.23
CA SER A 841 12.60 -29.73 -14.94
C SER A 841 11.81 -28.92 -15.98
N ASP A 842 11.71 -29.42 -17.21
CA ASP A 842 10.99 -28.85 -18.35
C ASP A 842 9.61 -29.48 -18.59
N SER A 843 9.15 -30.32 -17.66
CA SER A 843 7.82 -30.94 -17.72
C SER A 843 6.72 -29.88 -17.87
N PRO A 844 5.73 -30.08 -18.75
CA PRO A 844 4.59 -29.17 -18.90
C PRO A 844 3.69 -29.16 -17.66
N THR A 845 3.83 -30.16 -16.78
CA THR A 845 3.11 -30.28 -15.51
C THR A 845 4.08 -30.12 -14.34
N GLY A 846 3.77 -29.20 -13.43
CA GLY A 846 4.52 -28.92 -12.22
C GLY A 846 3.70 -29.21 -10.95
N TYR A 847 4.39 -29.19 -9.80
CA TYR A 847 3.81 -29.57 -8.52
C TYR A 847 4.34 -28.74 -7.34
N ILE A 848 3.47 -28.51 -6.36
CA ILE A 848 3.84 -28.00 -5.03
C ILE A 848 3.36 -29.03 -4.01
N LEU A 849 4.22 -29.37 -3.04
CA LEU A 849 3.96 -30.43 -2.07
C LEU A 849 3.96 -29.88 -0.64
N GLU A 850 3.11 -30.42 0.22
CA GLU A 850 3.20 -30.28 1.68
C GLU A 850 3.80 -31.56 2.27
N VAL A 851 5.00 -31.46 2.83
CA VAL A 851 5.81 -32.61 3.25
C VAL A 851 6.36 -32.47 4.66
N ASP A 852 6.60 -33.59 5.32
CA ASP A 852 7.46 -33.66 6.50
C ASP A 852 8.89 -34.01 6.06
N LEU A 853 9.85 -33.18 6.45
CA LEU A 853 11.26 -33.33 6.12
C LEU A 853 12.04 -33.68 7.38
N GLU A 854 12.72 -34.82 7.36
CA GLU A 854 13.76 -35.16 8.33
C GLU A 854 15.08 -34.55 7.85
N TYR A 855 15.83 -33.95 8.78
CA TYR A 855 17.13 -33.35 8.54
C TYR A 855 18.21 -34.17 9.26
N PRO A 856 18.79 -35.21 8.60
CA PRO A 856 19.69 -36.15 9.26
C PRO A 856 20.91 -35.47 9.90
N GLN A 857 21.28 -35.90 11.10
CA GLN A 857 22.39 -35.29 11.85
C GLN A 857 23.73 -35.35 11.09
N ASN A 858 23.94 -36.37 10.25
CA ASN A 858 25.19 -36.56 9.52
C ASN A 858 25.45 -35.55 8.40
N ILE A 859 24.45 -34.74 8.02
CA ILE A 859 24.59 -33.67 7.01
C ILE A 859 24.57 -32.27 7.63
N HIS A 860 24.52 -32.16 8.97
CA HIS A 860 24.43 -30.87 9.65
C HIS A 860 25.67 -30.01 9.41
N ASP A 861 26.87 -30.57 9.54
CA ASP A 861 28.11 -29.83 9.36
C ASP A 861 28.25 -29.33 7.91
N ALA A 862 27.92 -30.17 6.93
CA ALA A 862 27.97 -29.82 5.50
C ALA A 862 27.00 -28.69 5.12
N HIS A 863 25.90 -28.53 5.87
CA HIS A 863 24.87 -27.53 5.58
C HIS A 863 24.83 -26.39 6.59
N ALA A 864 25.78 -26.32 7.53
CA ALA A 864 25.75 -25.36 8.64
C ALA A 864 25.74 -23.90 8.15
N ASP A 865 26.47 -23.63 7.08
CA ASP A 865 26.64 -22.30 6.51
C ASP A 865 25.39 -21.80 5.77
N LEU A 866 24.72 -22.70 5.05
CA LEU A 866 23.53 -22.40 4.24
C LEU A 866 22.50 -23.55 4.30
N PRO A 867 21.73 -23.65 5.39
CA PRO A 867 20.69 -24.67 5.54
C PRO A 867 19.56 -24.55 4.50
N PHE A 868 19.12 -25.69 3.99
CA PHE A 868 17.89 -25.80 3.20
C PHE A 868 16.61 -25.57 4.02
N CYS A 869 15.52 -25.28 3.30
CA CYS A 869 14.16 -25.18 3.84
C CYS A 869 14.00 -24.20 5.03
N PRO A 870 14.34 -22.91 4.86
CA PRO A 870 14.19 -21.92 5.93
C PRO A 870 12.73 -21.81 6.37
N THR A 871 12.49 -21.63 7.68
CA THR A 871 11.15 -21.69 8.29
C THR A 871 10.83 -20.41 9.03
N ARG A 872 9.56 -19.96 8.98
CA ARG A 872 9.09 -18.87 9.82
C ARG A 872 8.77 -19.41 11.21
N ASP A 873 9.55 -19.01 12.21
CA ASP A 873 9.36 -19.44 13.59
C ASP A 873 9.95 -18.41 14.57
N LYS A 874 9.62 -18.53 15.86
CA LYS A 874 10.10 -17.67 16.92
C LYS A 874 11.51 -18.09 17.35
N PRO A 875 12.52 -17.20 17.26
CA PRO A 875 13.81 -17.47 17.85
C PRO A 875 13.68 -17.73 19.37
N PRO A 876 14.57 -18.54 19.97
CA PRO A 876 14.59 -18.76 21.42
C PRO A 876 14.60 -17.44 22.19
N GLY A 877 13.70 -17.32 23.18
CA GLY A 877 13.56 -16.12 24.01
C GLY A 877 12.95 -14.90 23.32
N LYS A 878 12.47 -15.03 22.07
CA LYS A 878 11.81 -13.94 21.33
C LYS A 878 10.33 -14.24 21.09
N ARG A 879 9.50 -13.19 21.11
CA ARG A 879 8.04 -13.30 20.94
C ARG A 879 7.59 -13.36 19.48
N GLN A 880 8.47 -13.01 18.53
CA GLN A 880 8.15 -12.71 17.13
C GLN A 880 8.73 -13.73 16.16
N ASP A 881 7.98 -14.04 15.11
CA ASP A 881 8.41 -14.94 14.04
C ASP A 881 9.48 -14.27 13.16
N LYS A 882 10.55 -15.01 12.86
CA LYS A 882 11.58 -14.64 11.89
C LYS A 882 11.75 -15.78 10.88
N LEU A 883 12.29 -15.47 9.71
CA LEU A 883 12.71 -16.49 8.77
C LEU A 883 14.05 -17.05 9.25
N LEU A 884 14.05 -18.28 9.74
CA LEU A 884 15.19 -18.95 10.33
C LEU A 884 15.73 -20.02 9.39
N ALA A 885 17.04 -20.05 9.19
CA ALA A 885 17.70 -21.22 8.64
C ALA A 885 18.06 -22.14 9.81
N THR A 886 17.39 -23.28 9.91
CA THR A 886 17.63 -24.26 10.97
C THR A 886 17.90 -25.62 10.38
N LEU A 887 18.71 -26.41 11.07
CA LEU A 887 18.98 -27.81 10.76
C LEU A 887 17.97 -28.78 11.41
N TYR A 888 16.83 -28.26 11.87
CA TYR A 888 15.77 -29.06 12.49
C TYR A 888 14.88 -29.75 11.46
N ASP A 889 14.18 -30.79 11.88
CA ASP A 889 13.10 -31.38 11.10
C ASP A 889 12.01 -30.35 10.79
N LYS A 890 11.38 -30.49 9.63
CA LYS A 890 10.30 -29.61 9.18
C LYS A 890 9.00 -30.41 9.11
N LYS A 891 7.91 -29.84 9.63
CA LYS A 891 6.57 -30.45 9.60
C LYS A 891 5.64 -29.65 8.71
N ARG A 892 4.85 -30.34 7.89
CA ARG A 892 3.89 -29.73 6.95
C ARG A 892 4.51 -28.59 6.13
N TYR A 893 5.75 -28.77 5.66
CA TYR A 893 6.48 -27.76 4.89
C TYR A 893 5.97 -27.73 3.45
N VAL A 894 5.46 -26.58 3.00
CA VAL A 894 5.03 -26.38 1.61
C VAL A 894 6.22 -25.97 0.74
N ILE A 895 6.50 -26.70 -0.35
CA ILE A 895 7.70 -26.52 -1.19
C ILE A 895 7.41 -26.83 -2.67
N HIS A 896 8.05 -26.08 -3.57
CA HIS A 896 8.05 -26.40 -5.00
C HIS A 896 8.86 -27.67 -5.32
N TYR A 897 8.37 -28.51 -6.24
CA TYR A 897 8.99 -29.82 -6.51
C TYR A 897 10.49 -29.76 -6.86
N ARG A 898 10.93 -28.76 -7.63
CA ARG A 898 12.37 -28.60 -7.98
C ARG A 898 13.27 -28.33 -6.77
N ASN A 899 12.80 -27.49 -5.85
CA ASN A 899 13.53 -27.22 -4.62
C ASN A 899 13.56 -28.46 -3.73
N LEU A 900 12.45 -29.21 -3.67
CA LEU A 900 12.41 -30.49 -2.96
C LEU A 900 13.37 -31.54 -3.55
N GLN A 901 13.40 -31.68 -4.88
CA GLN A 901 14.36 -32.56 -5.58
C GLN A 901 15.79 -32.22 -5.16
N GLN A 902 16.18 -30.95 -5.22
CA GLN A 902 17.52 -30.53 -4.79
C GLN A 902 17.79 -30.87 -3.32
N CYS A 903 16.85 -30.55 -2.40
CA CYS A 903 16.98 -30.90 -0.99
C CYS A 903 17.24 -32.40 -0.77
N THR A 904 16.51 -33.26 -1.50
CA THR A 904 16.67 -34.72 -1.38
C THR A 904 17.97 -35.25 -1.99
N ARG A 905 18.47 -34.63 -3.07
CA ARG A 905 19.81 -34.95 -3.62
C ARG A 905 20.91 -34.68 -2.59
N HIS A 906 20.71 -33.68 -1.73
CA HIS A 906 21.63 -33.33 -0.64
C HIS A 906 21.27 -34.02 0.70
N GLY A 907 20.53 -35.13 0.68
CA GLY A 907 20.39 -36.02 1.84
C GLY A 907 19.26 -35.69 2.81
N ILE A 908 18.44 -34.66 2.54
CA ILE A 908 17.20 -34.41 3.30
C ILE A 908 16.19 -35.51 2.96
N ARG A 909 15.52 -36.06 3.97
CA ARG A 909 14.61 -37.21 3.79
C ARG A 909 13.16 -36.78 3.91
N VAL A 910 12.34 -37.14 2.93
CA VAL A 910 10.88 -36.97 3.01
C VAL A 910 10.32 -38.13 3.83
N THR A 911 9.72 -37.82 4.98
CA THR A 911 9.11 -38.84 5.86
C THR A 911 7.62 -39.01 5.59
N LYS A 912 6.95 -37.97 5.09
CA LYS A 912 5.52 -38.00 4.75
C LYS A 912 5.18 -36.94 3.71
N ILE A 913 4.34 -37.31 2.73
CA ILE A 913 3.65 -36.38 1.83
C ILE A 913 2.21 -36.26 2.31
N HIS A 914 1.76 -35.04 2.62
CA HIS A 914 0.39 -34.79 3.09
C HIS A 914 -0.54 -34.44 1.95
N ARG A 915 -0.11 -33.52 1.06
CA ARG A 915 -0.89 -33.02 -0.07
C ARG A 915 0.03 -32.65 -1.23
N VAL A 916 -0.49 -32.81 -2.44
CA VAL A 916 0.20 -32.41 -3.67
C VAL A 916 -0.78 -31.60 -4.54
N LEU A 917 -0.36 -30.40 -4.90
CA LEU A 917 -1.06 -29.53 -5.84
C LEU A 917 -0.37 -29.63 -7.20
N GLN A 918 -1.09 -30.14 -8.20
CA GLN A 918 -0.66 -30.21 -9.59
C GLN A 918 -1.12 -28.97 -10.35
N PHE A 919 -0.32 -28.50 -11.31
CA PHE A 919 -0.67 -27.43 -12.25
C PHE A 919 0.06 -27.57 -13.59
N THR A 920 -0.41 -26.84 -14.59
CA THR A 920 0.28 -26.67 -15.87
C THR A 920 1.22 -25.46 -15.81
N GLN A 921 2.43 -25.64 -16.34
CA GLN A 921 3.51 -24.66 -16.32
C GLN A 921 4.18 -24.50 -17.69
N SER A 922 4.76 -23.34 -17.94
CA SER A 922 5.57 -23.06 -19.13
C SER A 922 6.49 -21.86 -18.89
N THR A 923 7.44 -21.60 -19.78
CA THR A 923 8.36 -20.44 -19.72
C THR A 923 7.71 -19.15 -20.23
N TRP A 924 6.43 -18.92 -19.93
CA TRP A 924 5.61 -17.83 -20.51
C TRP A 924 6.14 -16.42 -20.22
N LEU A 925 6.96 -16.23 -19.17
CA LEU A 925 7.53 -14.94 -18.80
C LEU A 925 8.92 -14.69 -19.41
N ARG A 926 9.59 -15.73 -19.94
CA ARG A 926 10.97 -15.65 -20.46
C ARG A 926 11.12 -14.57 -21.53
N THR A 927 10.21 -14.54 -22.51
CA THR A 927 10.26 -13.58 -23.63
C THR A 927 10.17 -12.13 -23.17
N TYR A 928 9.39 -11.86 -22.12
CA TYR A 928 9.27 -10.53 -21.53
C TYR A 928 10.54 -10.10 -20.79
N ILE A 929 11.17 -11.00 -20.05
CA ILE A 929 12.44 -10.73 -19.36
C ILE A 929 13.57 -10.51 -20.37
N GLU A 930 13.64 -11.32 -21.41
CA GLU A 930 14.60 -11.17 -22.51
C GLU A 930 14.40 -9.85 -23.26
N LEU A 931 13.14 -9.45 -23.52
CA LEU A 931 12.80 -8.16 -24.12
C LEU A 931 13.34 -6.99 -23.28
N ASN A 932 13.03 -6.97 -21.99
CA ASN A 932 13.49 -5.91 -21.09
C ASN A 932 15.01 -5.92 -20.91
N THR A 933 15.64 -7.10 -20.92
CA THR A 933 17.10 -7.23 -20.87
C THR A 933 17.73 -6.64 -22.13
N LYS A 934 17.18 -6.94 -23.32
CA LYS A 934 17.61 -6.35 -24.58
C LYS A 934 17.46 -4.82 -24.57
N PHE A 935 16.32 -4.31 -24.12
CA PHE A 935 16.12 -2.86 -23.97
C PHE A 935 17.13 -2.24 -23.00
N ARG A 936 17.43 -2.90 -21.88
CA ARG A 936 18.43 -2.44 -20.90
C ARG A 936 19.85 -2.44 -21.46
N THR A 937 20.20 -3.38 -22.35
CA THR A 937 21.50 -3.42 -23.03
C THR A 937 21.64 -2.34 -24.11
N LEU A 938 20.54 -2.02 -24.82
CA LEU A 938 20.51 -0.98 -25.85
C LEU A 938 20.34 0.44 -25.29
N ALA A 939 19.89 0.57 -24.04
CA ALA A 939 19.64 1.84 -23.37
C ALA A 939 20.91 2.71 -23.31
N LYS A 940 20.78 3.95 -23.81
CA LYS A 940 21.91 4.90 -23.91
C LYS A 940 22.10 5.74 -22.66
N ASN A 941 21.03 5.90 -21.86
CA ASN A 941 21.03 6.67 -20.63
C ASN A 941 20.66 5.77 -19.43
N ASP A 942 21.01 6.23 -18.23
CA ASP A 942 20.78 5.44 -17.01
C ASP A 942 19.30 5.38 -16.60
N PHE A 943 18.50 6.36 -17.02
CA PHE A 943 17.06 6.33 -16.83
C PHE A 943 16.41 5.10 -17.46
N GLU A 944 16.63 4.88 -18.75
CA GLU A 944 16.10 3.73 -19.48
C GLU A 944 16.62 2.42 -18.87
N LYS A 945 17.91 2.35 -18.52
CA LYS A 945 18.48 1.17 -17.86
C LYS A 945 17.77 0.84 -16.55
N ASN A 946 17.47 1.86 -15.74
CA ASN A 946 16.78 1.71 -14.46
C ASN A 946 15.31 1.38 -14.64
N LEU A 947 14.64 2.00 -15.62
CA LEU A 947 13.25 1.70 -15.98
C LEU A 947 13.09 0.23 -16.34
N TYR A 948 13.86 -0.29 -17.29
CA TYR A 948 13.75 -1.70 -17.72
C TYR A 948 14.11 -2.70 -16.61
N LYS A 949 15.03 -2.35 -15.70
CA LYS A 949 15.29 -3.14 -14.49
C LYS A 949 14.06 -3.18 -13.57
N LEU A 950 13.45 -2.02 -13.33
CA LEU A 950 12.28 -1.90 -12.47
C LEU A 950 11.06 -2.62 -13.05
N MET A 951 10.90 -2.63 -14.38
CA MET A 951 9.86 -3.39 -15.06
C MET A 951 9.93 -4.89 -14.74
N ASN A 952 11.11 -5.51 -14.68
CA ASN A 952 11.21 -6.91 -14.28
C ASN A 952 10.83 -7.13 -12.81
N ASN A 953 11.39 -6.31 -11.91
CA ASN A 953 11.13 -6.41 -10.47
C ASN A 953 9.67 -6.17 -10.11
N ALA A 954 8.99 -5.26 -10.82
CA ALA A 954 7.61 -4.93 -10.58
C ALA A 954 6.65 -6.10 -10.89
N VAL A 955 6.94 -6.94 -11.89
CA VAL A 955 6.14 -8.15 -12.16
C VAL A 955 6.14 -9.08 -10.95
N PHE A 956 7.32 -9.32 -10.35
CA PHE A 956 7.43 -10.11 -9.12
C PHE A 956 6.58 -9.52 -8.00
N GLY A 957 6.71 -8.22 -7.74
CA GLY A 957 5.93 -7.55 -6.69
C GLY A 957 4.42 -7.73 -6.87
N LYS A 958 3.92 -7.70 -8.11
CA LYS A 958 2.49 -7.89 -8.40
C LYS A 958 1.98 -9.31 -8.22
N THR A 959 2.83 -10.33 -8.36
CA THR A 959 2.45 -11.72 -8.03
C THR A 959 2.44 -11.94 -6.51
N MET A 960 3.20 -11.16 -5.75
CA MET A 960 3.31 -11.26 -4.29
C MET A 960 2.36 -10.35 -3.49
N GLU A 961 1.55 -9.52 -4.17
CA GLU A 961 0.69 -8.52 -3.53
C GLU A 961 -0.35 -9.16 -2.60
N ASN A 962 -0.28 -8.84 -1.30
CA ASN A 962 -1.17 -9.38 -0.28
C ASN A 962 -2.44 -8.53 -0.12
N VAL A 963 -3.54 -9.01 -0.70
CA VAL A 963 -4.85 -8.35 -0.68
C VAL A 963 -5.46 -8.19 0.71
N ARG A 964 -4.96 -8.92 1.72
CA ARG A 964 -5.41 -8.82 3.13
C ARG A 964 -4.92 -7.53 3.80
N ASN A 965 -3.78 -7.00 3.36
CA ASN A 965 -3.17 -5.81 3.95
C ASN A 965 -3.75 -4.50 3.41
N HIS A 966 -4.54 -4.57 2.33
CA HIS A 966 -5.17 -3.39 1.76
C HIS A 966 -6.13 -2.75 2.76
N VAL A 967 -6.02 -1.44 2.93
CA VAL A 967 -6.82 -0.64 3.86
C VAL A 967 -8.04 -0.06 3.14
N ASP A 968 -9.15 0.14 3.87
CA ASP A 968 -10.29 0.90 3.38
C ASP A 968 -10.35 2.25 4.11
N VAL A 969 -10.08 3.35 3.38
CA VAL A 969 -10.15 4.72 3.91
C VAL A 969 -11.22 5.50 3.14
N LYS A 970 -12.09 6.20 3.87
CA LYS A 970 -13.12 7.09 3.31
C LYS A 970 -12.87 8.53 3.75
N LEU A 971 -12.90 9.46 2.82
CA LEU A 971 -12.96 10.90 3.11
C LEU A 971 -14.41 11.34 3.24
N LEU A 972 -14.71 12.07 4.32
CA LEU A 972 -16.06 12.45 4.68
C LEU A 972 -16.11 13.95 4.95
N THR A 973 -17.07 14.61 4.29
CA THR A 973 -17.30 16.05 4.45
C THR A 973 -18.54 16.40 5.27
N LYS A 974 -19.32 15.39 5.69
CA LYS A 974 -20.58 15.56 6.41
C LYS A 974 -20.62 14.68 7.65
N TRP A 975 -21.26 15.18 8.72
CA TRP A 975 -21.48 14.41 9.94
C TRP A 975 -22.65 13.42 9.82
N LYS A 976 -23.85 13.92 9.49
CA LYS A 976 -25.10 13.13 9.45
C LYS A 976 -25.31 12.43 8.11
N GLY A 977 -25.82 11.20 8.14
CA GLY A 977 -26.23 10.42 6.97
C GLY A 977 -25.78 8.96 7.06
N ARG A 978 -26.42 8.05 6.30
CA ARG A 978 -26.17 6.60 6.38
C ARG A 978 -24.72 6.18 6.10
N CYS A 979 -23.98 6.96 5.30
CA CYS A 979 -22.60 6.67 4.91
C CYS A 979 -21.60 7.74 5.38
N ASN A 980 -22.02 8.62 6.30
CA ASN A 980 -21.24 9.78 6.76
C ASN A 980 -20.51 9.50 8.08
N ALA A 981 -19.79 10.49 8.62
CA ALA A 981 -18.86 10.31 9.75
C ALA A 981 -19.48 9.60 10.96
N GLU A 982 -20.70 9.98 11.34
CA GLU A 982 -21.41 9.38 12.48
C GLU A 982 -21.65 7.88 12.29
N ALA A 983 -22.09 7.47 11.10
CA ALA A 983 -22.38 6.08 10.79
C ALA A 983 -21.10 5.24 10.72
N LEU A 984 -20.05 5.75 10.05
CA LEU A 984 -18.80 5.01 9.88
C LEU A 984 -18.00 4.87 11.18
N ILE A 985 -17.96 5.89 12.05
CA ILE A 985 -17.34 5.81 13.39
C ILE A 985 -18.08 4.80 14.27
N SER A 986 -19.40 4.71 14.11
CA SER A 986 -20.23 3.79 14.90
C SER A 986 -20.10 2.33 14.46
N LYS A 987 -19.61 2.06 13.23
CA LYS A 987 -19.43 0.69 12.75
C LYS A 987 -18.44 -0.11 13.63
N PRO A 988 -18.66 -1.44 13.80
CA PRO A 988 -17.75 -2.32 14.56
C PRO A 988 -16.35 -2.44 13.95
N ASN A 989 -16.26 -2.33 12.62
CA ASN A 989 -15.00 -2.39 11.90
C ASN A 989 -14.27 -1.04 11.83
N PHE A 990 -14.74 0.00 12.52
CA PHE A 990 -14.00 1.25 12.65
C PHE A 990 -12.61 1.00 13.24
N HIS A 991 -11.56 1.35 12.48
CA HIS A 991 -10.19 1.18 12.93
C HIS A 991 -9.64 2.45 13.57
N SER A 992 -9.65 3.57 12.83
CA SER A 992 -9.08 4.84 13.28
C SER A 992 -9.56 6.01 12.39
N ARG A 993 -9.21 7.26 12.74
CA ARG A 993 -9.52 8.45 11.94
C ARG A 993 -8.37 9.48 11.92
N SER A 994 -8.40 10.39 10.96
CA SER A 994 -7.56 11.59 10.88
C SER A 994 -8.42 12.81 10.52
N VAL A 995 -8.14 13.97 11.12
CA VAL A 995 -8.88 15.22 10.87
C VAL A 995 -8.01 16.12 10.01
N PHE A 996 -8.58 16.65 8.92
CA PHE A 996 -7.89 17.60 8.04
C PHE A 996 -8.45 19.01 8.15
N SER A 997 -9.74 19.14 8.45
CA SER A 997 -10.40 20.41 8.71
C SER A 997 -11.72 20.21 9.46
N GLU A 998 -12.37 21.31 9.83
CA GLU A 998 -13.67 21.31 10.51
C GLU A 998 -14.74 20.46 9.77
N ASN A 999 -14.67 20.43 8.43
CA ASN A 999 -15.61 19.71 7.57
C ASN A 999 -14.94 18.60 6.74
N LEU A 1000 -13.77 18.08 7.14
CA LEU A 1000 -13.12 16.98 6.42
C LEU A 1000 -12.37 16.05 7.36
N ILE A 1001 -12.76 14.77 7.35
CA ILE A 1001 -12.07 13.70 8.06
C ILE A 1001 -11.80 12.51 7.15
N ALA A 1002 -10.71 11.78 7.41
CA ALA A 1002 -10.52 10.42 6.92
C ALA A 1002 -10.93 9.42 7.99
N VAL A 1003 -11.71 8.41 7.61
CA VAL A 1003 -12.07 7.27 8.45
C VAL A 1003 -11.51 6.00 7.84
N GLU A 1004 -10.77 5.24 8.64
CA GLU A 1004 -10.18 3.95 8.29
C GLU A 1004 -11.02 2.81 8.86
N LEU A 1005 -11.35 1.83 8.01
CA LEU A 1005 -12.16 0.67 8.36
C LEU A 1005 -11.38 -0.63 8.13
N ARG A 1006 -11.60 -1.62 9.01
CA ARG A 1006 -11.15 -3.00 8.81
C ARG A 1006 -12.03 -3.67 7.74
N LYS A 1007 -11.41 -4.49 6.90
CA LYS A 1007 -12.14 -5.26 5.88
C LYS A 1007 -12.97 -6.37 6.51
N LEU A 1008 -14.26 -6.39 6.17
CA LEU A 1008 -15.19 -7.48 6.52
C LEU A 1008 -15.15 -8.62 5.50
N GLU A 1009 -14.72 -8.32 4.28
CA GLU A 1009 -14.56 -9.28 3.18
C GLU A 1009 -13.23 -9.00 2.45
N VAL A 1010 -12.47 -10.06 2.15
CA VAL A 1010 -11.27 -10.00 1.29
C VAL A 1010 -11.55 -10.79 0.02
N LYS A 1011 -11.44 -10.12 -1.13
CA LYS A 1011 -11.52 -10.76 -2.44
C LYS A 1011 -10.13 -11.18 -2.90
N PHE A 1012 -9.95 -12.44 -3.26
CA PHE A 1012 -8.74 -12.93 -3.92
C PHE A 1012 -8.89 -12.86 -5.43
N TYR A 1013 -7.89 -12.30 -6.09
CA TYR A 1013 -7.91 -12.08 -7.54
C TYR A 1013 -6.48 -11.96 -8.09
N LYS A 1014 -5.52 -12.56 -7.40
CA LYS A 1014 -4.08 -12.47 -7.62
C LYS A 1014 -3.50 -13.88 -7.86
N PRO A 1015 -2.62 -14.06 -8.85
CA PRO A 1015 -1.95 -15.33 -9.08
C PRO A 1015 -0.76 -15.50 -8.12
N ILE A 1016 -1.03 -15.60 -6.81
CA ILE A 1016 0.01 -15.66 -5.76
C ILE A 1016 0.92 -16.90 -5.86
N TYR A 1017 0.44 -17.95 -6.51
CA TYR A 1017 1.19 -19.17 -6.77
C TYR A 1017 2.43 -18.91 -7.65
N VAL A 1018 2.38 -17.92 -8.54
CA VAL A 1018 3.53 -17.56 -9.38
C VAL A 1018 4.67 -17.04 -8.52
N GLY A 1019 4.36 -16.12 -7.62
CA GLY A 1019 5.36 -15.51 -6.73
C GLY A 1019 5.98 -16.51 -5.75
N MET A 1020 5.18 -17.44 -5.22
CA MET A 1020 5.68 -18.56 -4.40
C MET A 1020 6.66 -19.44 -5.19
N CYS A 1021 6.33 -19.82 -6.42
CA CYS A 1021 7.23 -20.63 -7.26
C CYS A 1021 8.52 -19.87 -7.59
N ILE A 1022 8.45 -18.58 -7.95
CA ILE A 1022 9.65 -17.75 -8.21
C ILE A 1022 10.56 -17.73 -6.98
N LEU A 1023 10.00 -17.58 -5.78
CA LEU A 1023 10.75 -17.57 -4.52
C LEU A 1023 11.44 -18.91 -4.23
N ASP A 1024 10.85 -20.04 -4.58
CA ASP A 1024 11.46 -21.35 -4.34
C ASP A 1024 12.45 -21.74 -5.43
N ILE A 1025 12.14 -21.43 -6.70
CA ILE A 1025 13.04 -21.67 -7.84
C ILE A 1025 14.30 -20.80 -7.69
N SER A 1026 14.19 -19.54 -7.27
CA SER A 1026 15.37 -18.70 -7.04
C SER A 1026 16.33 -19.27 -6.00
N LYS A 1027 15.83 -19.92 -4.94
CA LYS A 1027 16.71 -20.58 -3.96
C LYS A 1027 17.53 -21.71 -4.58
N VAL A 1028 17.00 -22.40 -5.60
CA VAL A 1028 17.71 -23.48 -6.30
C VAL A 1028 19.00 -22.98 -6.92
N CYS A 1029 19.00 -21.79 -7.53
CA CYS A 1029 20.19 -21.18 -8.13
C CYS A 1029 21.28 -20.88 -7.08
N LEU A 1030 20.91 -20.32 -5.93
CA LEU A 1030 21.87 -20.08 -4.85
C LEU A 1030 22.42 -21.37 -4.24
N TYR A 1031 21.54 -22.33 -3.97
CA TYR A 1031 21.94 -23.63 -3.44
C TYR A 1031 22.81 -24.41 -4.43
N GLU A 1032 22.55 -24.32 -5.73
CA GLU A 1032 23.40 -24.91 -6.76
C GLU A 1032 24.79 -24.30 -6.71
N PHE A 1033 24.91 -22.97 -6.66
CA PHE A 1033 26.22 -22.32 -6.59
C PHE A 1033 27.01 -22.72 -5.32
N HIS A 1034 26.36 -22.79 -4.17
CA HIS A 1034 27.04 -23.16 -2.93
C HIS A 1034 27.31 -24.66 -2.82
N HIS A 1035 26.27 -25.50 -2.86
CA HIS A 1035 26.35 -26.92 -2.55
C HIS A 1035 26.84 -27.79 -3.72
N GLU A 1036 26.67 -27.33 -4.97
CA GLU A 1036 27.05 -28.10 -6.17
C GLU A 1036 28.34 -27.58 -6.84
N TYR A 1037 28.82 -26.38 -6.48
CA TYR A 1037 30.05 -25.79 -7.03
C TYR A 1037 31.07 -25.36 -5.96
N MET A 1038 30.77 -24.38 -5.11
CA MET A 1038 31.74 -23.81 -4.16
C MET A 1038 32.19 -24.81 -3.08
N SER A 1039 31.25 -25.50 -2.44
CA SER A 1039 31.54 -26.47 -1.39
C SER A 1039 32.32 -27.68 -1.93
N PRO A 1040 31.97 -28.29 -3.08
CA PRO A 1040 32.82 -29.32 -3.69
C PRO A 1040 34.21 -28.85 -4.13
N LEU A 1041 34.36 -27.58 -4.56
CA LEU A 1041 35.62 -27.04 -5.05
C LEU A 1041 36.63 -26.76 -3.92
N TYR A 1042 36.17 -26.28 -2.77
CA TYR A 1042 37.03 -25.84 -1.67
C TYR A 1042 36.90 -26.67 -0.39
N GLY A 1043 35.85 -27.48 -0.23
CA GLY A 1043 35.56 -28.23 0.99
C GLY A 1043 35.44 -27.31 2.21
N ASP A 1044 36.02 -27.72 3.34
CA ASP A 1044 36.01 -26.99 4.61
C ASP A 1044 36.78 -25.65 4.58
N MET A 1045 37.50 -25.38 3.49
CA MET A 1045 38.28 -24.16 3.26
C MET A 1045 37.41 -23.00 2.74
N CYS A 1046 36.13 -23.22 2.48
CA CYS A 1046 35.18 -22.20 2.06
C CYS A 1046 34.06 -22.07 3.09
N ARG A 1047 33.90 -20.86 3.63
CA ARG A 1047 32.85 -20.55 4.61
C ARG A 1047 32.01 -19.39 4.16
N ILE A 1048 30.68 -19.50 4.28
CA ILE A 1048 29.79 -18.36 4.09
C ILE A 1048 29.84 -17.49 5.34
N MET A 1049 30.28 -16.25 5.18
CA MET A 1049 30.26 -15.25 6.24
C MET A 1049 28.86 -14.63 6.36
N TYR A 1050 28.23 -14.37 5.23
CA TYR A 1050 26.96 -13.64 5.19
C TYR A 1050 26.19 -13.93 3.90
N THR A 1051 24.86 -13.90 3.98
CA THR A 1051 23.96 -13.98 2.82
C THR A 1051 22.78 -13.03 2.96
N ASP A 1052 22.36 -12.42 1.84
CA ASP A 1052 21.19 -11.55 1.78
C ASP A 1052 20.51 -11.71 0.41
N THR A 1053 19.52 -12.62 0.34
CA THR A 1053 18.67 -12.98 -0.81
C THR A 1053 19.34 -13.54 -2.04
N ASP A 1054 20.24 -12.79 -2.65
CA ASP A 1054 20.91 -13.03 -3.93
C ASP A 1054 22.42 -12.91 -3.83
N SER A 1055 22.91 -12.53 -2.65
CA SER A 1055 24.34 -12.38 -2.36
C SER A 1055 24.87 -13.40 -1.37
N LEU A 1056 26.15 -13.74 -1.55
CA LEU A 1056 26.96 -14.61 -0.71
C LEU A 1056 28.34 -13.98 -0.51
N ILE A 1057 28.69 -13.70 0.75
CA ILE A 1057 30.04 -13.29 1.15
C ILE A 1057 30.76 -14.54 1.65
N TYR A 1058 31.87 -14.87 1.00
CA TYR A 1058 32.69 -16.02 1.31
C TYR A 1058 34.02 -15.64 1.95
N HIS A 1059 34.49 -16.46 2.87
CA HIS A 1059 35.89 -16.55 3.27
C HIS A 1059 36.46 -17.86 2.70
N ILE A 1060 37.44 -17.73 1.81
CA ILE A 1060 37.99 -18.85 1.03
C ILE A 1060 39.49 -18.94 1.27
N GLU A 1061 39.97 -20.09 1.75
CA GLU A 1061 41.39 -20.38 1.86
C GLU A 1061 41.86 -21.15 0.60
N CYS A 1062 42.66 -20.50 -0.25
CA CYS A 1062 43.18 -21.06 -1.50
C CYS A 1062 44.43 -20.29 -1.98
N GLU A 1063 45.15 -20.83 -2.98
CA GLU A 1063 46.30 -20.13 -3.58
C GLU A 1063 45.87 -18.86 -4.31
N ASP A 1064 44.89 -18.97 -5.23
CA ASP A 1064 44.36 -17.85 -6.00
C ASP A 1064 42.91 -18.10 -6.45
N VAL A 1065 41.98 -17.33 -5.89
CA VAL A 1065 40.56 -17.42 -6.25
C VAL A 1065 40.29 -16.90 -7.66
N TYR A 1066 41.06 -15.92 -8.14
CA TYR A 1066 40.84 -15.30 -9.44
C TYR A 1066 41.21 -16.22 -10.60
N GLU A 1067 42.18 -17.13 -10.41
CA GLU A 1067 42.47 -18.20 -11.37
C GLU A 1067 41.31 -19.21 -11.49
N ASN A 1068 40.58 -19.46 -10.38
CA ASN A 1068 39.38 -20.29 -10.44
C ASN A 1068 38.23 -19.58 -11.17
N VAL A 1069 38.03 -18.29 -10.92
CA VAL A 1069 37.05 -17.45 -11.65
C VAL A 1069 37.36 -17.45 -13.15
N LYS A 1070 38.63 -17.30 -13.52
CA LYS A 1070 39.09 -17.34 -14.91
C LYS A 1070 38.87 -18.68 -15.59
N ARG A 1071 39.15 -19.78 -14.88
CA ARG A 1071 38.92 -21.15 -15.38
C ARG A 1071 37.44 -21.41 -15.64
N ASP A 1072 36.57 -20.99 -14.71
CA ASP A 1072 35.15 -21.29 -14.72
C ASP A 1072 34.29 -20.08 -15.13
N ILE A 1073 34.82 -19.21 -16.00
CA ILE A 1073 34.24 -17.91 -16.37
C ILE A 1073 32.78 -17.99 -16.83
N VAL A 1074 32.35 -19.13 -17.37
CA VAL A 1074 30.95 -19.38 -17.77
C VAL A 1074 29.94 -19.29 -16.61
N ARG A 1075 30.41 -19.36 -15.35
CA ARG A 1075 29.60 -19.21 -14.14
C ARG A 1075 29.59 -17.77 -13.59
N PHE A 1076 30.47 -16.91 -14.12
CA PHE A 1076 30.71 -15.57 -13.61
C PHE A 1076 30.41 -14.49 -14.65
N ASP A 1077 29.91 -13.35 -14.18
CA ASP A 1077 29.91 -12.10 -14.95
C ASP A 1077 31.11 -11.27 -14.53
N THR A 1078 32.05 -11.14 -15.46
CA THR A 1078 33.32 -10.41 -15.29
C THR A 1078 33.33 -9.12 -16.10
N SER A 1079 32.18 -8.74 -16.70
CA SER A 1079 32.12 -7.63 -17.65
C SER A 1079 32.37 -6.24 -17.05
N ASP A 1080 32.25 -6.11 -15.73
CA ASP A 1080 32.47 -4.87 -14.98
C ASP A 1080 33.90 -4.79 -14.38
N TYR A 1081 34.76 -5.79 -14.61
CA TYR A 1081 36.19 -5.72 -14.26
C TYR A 1081 36.92 -4.67 -15.12
N ALA A 1082 38.05 -4.17 -14.63
CA ALA A 1082 38.94 -3.31 -15.42
C ALA A 1082 39.52 -4.08 -16.63
N ILE A 1083 39.68 -3.39 -17.77
CA ILE A 1083 40.25 -4.00 -19.00
C ILE A 1083 41.68 -4.49 -18.75
N ASP A 1084 42.43 -3.79 -17.90
CA ASP A 1084 43.79 -4.05 -17.48
C ASP A 1084 43.87 -4.63 -16.06
N ASN A 1085 42.83 -5.36 -15.61
CA ASN A 1085 42.82 -5.99 -14.28
C ASN A 1085 44.08 -6.85 -14.05
N GLU A 1086 44.65 -6.76 -12.84
CA GLU A 1086 45.93 -7.41 -12.49
C GLU A 1086 45.87 -8.94 -12.51
N TYR A 1087 44.65 -9.50 -12.52
CA TYR A 1087 44.36 -10.94 -12.56
C TYR A 1087 44.32 -11.51 -13.99
N GLY A 1088 44.32 -10.65 -15.02
CA GLY A 1088 44.24 -11.06 -16.43
C GLY A 1088 42.96 -11.83 -16.76
N ILE A 1089 41.84 -11.47 -16.15
CA ILE A 1089 40.49 -12.02 -16.42
C ILE A 1089 39.90 -11.31 -17.65
N THR A 1090 39.30 -12.07 -18.56
CA THR A 1090 38.59 -11.54 -19.73
C THR A 1090 37.21 -10.99 -19.35
N LEU A 1091 36.75 -9.93 -20.03
CA LEU A 1091 35.45 -9.30 -19.76
C LEU A 1091 34.33 -10.00 -20.54
N GLU A 1092 33.55 -10.86 -19.86
CA GLU A 1092 32.51 -11.70 -20.48
C GLU A 1092 31.17 -11.58 -19.74
N ASN A 1093 30.09 -12.09 -20.35
CA ASN A 1093 28.79 -12.37 -19.70
C ASN A 1093 28.00 -11.17 -19.15
N LYS A 1094 28.16 -9.98 -19.74
CA LYS A 1094 27.52 -8.75 -19.29
C LYS A 1094 26.01 -8.86 -19.03
N LYS A 1095 25.65 -8.81 -17.74
CA LYS A 1095 24.28 -8.80 -17.21
C LYS A 1095 23.46 -10.03 -17.59
N VAL A 1096 24.12 -11.17 -17.85
CA VAL A 1096 23.43 -12.44 -18.11
C VAL A 1096 22.75 -12.92 -16.81
N PRO A 1097 21.42 -13.11 -16.79
CA PRO A 1097 20.71 -13.51 -15.58
C PRO A 1097 21.16 -14.87 -15.03
N GLY A 1098 21.31 -14.98 -13.71
CA GLY A 1098 21.64 -16.22 -13.01
C GLY A 1098 23.14 -16.48 -12.81
N LEU A 1099 24.02 -15.69 -13.43
CA LEU A 1099 25.46 -15.78 -13.19
C LEU A 1099 25.89 -14.95 -11.97
N MET A 1100 26.99 -15.35 -11.34
CA MET A 1100 27.57 -14.63 -10.21
C MET A 1100 28.47 -13.49 -10.69
N LYS A 1101 28.19 -12.25 -10.29
CA LYS A 1101 29.16 -11.16 -10.41
C LYS A 1101 29.91 -10.97 -9.10
N ASP A 1102 31.14 -10.51 -9.21
CA ASP A 1102 31.88 -9.97 -8.07
C ASP A 1102 31.43 -8.53 -7.83
N GLU A 1103 30.77 -8.28 -6.70
CA GLU A 1103 30.20 -6.96 -6.35
C GLU A 1103 31.29 -5.89 -6.21
N ASN A 1104 32.54 -6.31 -5.92
CA ASN A 1104 33.67 -5.40 -5.78
C ASN A 1104 34.40 -5.14 -7.12
N ASN A 1105 33.97 -5.77 -8.22
CA ASN A 1105 34.58 -5.61 -9.55
C ASN A 1105 36.11 -5.83 -9.57
N GLY A 1106 36.60 -6.79 -8.77
CA GLY A 1106 38.02 -7.08 -8.62
C GLY A 1106 38.75 -6.28 -7.53
N ALA A 1107 38.10 -5.33 -6.86
CA ALA A 1107 38.68 -4.63 -5.70
C ALA A 1107 38.76 -5.56 -4.47
N ILE A 1108 39.85 -5.45 -3.70
CA ILE A 1108 40.16 -6.46 -2.67
C ILE A 1108 39.43 -6.15 -1.37
N MET A 1109 38.52 -7.06 -0.98
CA MET A 1109 37.95 -7.04 0.37
C MET A 1109 38.95 -7.59 1.39
N THR A 1110 39.39 -6.73 2.29
CA THR A 1110 40.42 -7.06 3.29
C THR A 1110 39.83 -7.52 4.62
N GLU A 1111 38.64 -7.05 4.99
CA GLU A 1111 38.03 -7.30 6.29
C GLU A 1111 36.49 -7.31 6.21
N PHE A 1112 35.85 -8.19 6.98
CA PHE A 1112 34.40 -8.31 7.12
C PHE A 1112 34.02 -8.35 8.61
N VAL A 1113 32.99 -7.59 8.99
CA VAL A 1113 32.36 -7.63 10.32
C VAL A 1113 30.84 -7.73 10.19
N GLY A 1114 30.25 -8.80 10.73
CA GLY A 1114 28.80 -9.05 10.72
C GLY A 1114 28.21 -9.06 12.13
N LEU A 1115 27.21 -8.21 12.38
CA LEU A 1115 26.56 -8.09 13.70
C LEU A 1115 25.16 -8.71 13.76
N ARG A 1116 24.44 -8.76 12.63
CA ARG A 1116 23.19 -9.51 12.44
C ARG A 1116 22.80 -9.43 10.96
N ALA A 1117 21.73 -10.14 10.58
CA ALA A 1117 21.08 -9.93 9.30
C ALA A 1117 20.85 -8.43 9.04
N LYS A 1118 21.29 -7.97 7.86
CA LYS A 1118 21.23 -6.60 7.34
C LYS A 1118 22.05 -5.54 8.10
N MET A 1119 23.03 -5.99 8.90
CA MET A 1119 23.92 -5.11 9.67
C MET A 1119 25.36 -5.64 9.65
N TYR A 1120 26.17 -5.09 8.74
CA TYR A 1120 27.56 -5.51 8.54
C TYR A 1120 28.42 -4.37 7.96
N ALA A 1121 29.74 -4.52 8.08
CA ALA A 1121 30.73 -3.60 7.53
C ALA A 1121 31.81 -4.38 6.75
N LEU A 1122 32.31 -3.76 5.70
CA LEU A 1122 33.32 -4.28 4.78
C LEU A 1122 34.47 -3.27 4.69
N ARG A 1123 35.70 -3.75 4.52
CA ARG A 1123 36.84 -2.92 4.12
C ARG A 1123 37.32 -3.36 2.75
N VAL A 1124 37.24 -2.48 1.75
CA VAL A 1124 37.64 -2.75 0.36
C VAL A 1124 38.67 -1.70 -0.05
N ASP A 1125 39.87 -2.12 -0.45
CA ASP A 1125 41.00 -1.23 -0.80
C ASP A 1125 41.19 -0.06 0.19
N ASP A 1126 41.20 -0.37 1.49
CA ASP A 1126 41.30 0.57 2.62
C ASP A 1126 40.11 1.55 2.83
N VAL A 1127 39.08 1.49 1.99
CA VAL A 1127 37.82 2.21 2.20
C VAL A 1127 36.87 1.36 3.04
N CYS A 1128 36.33 1.95 4.11
CA CYS A 1128 35.35 1.29 4.97
C CYS A 1128 33.93 1.55 4.44
N GLU A 1129 33.22 0.50 4.09
CA GLU A 1129 31.80 0.54 3.75
C GLU A 1129 30.97 -0.04 4.89
N THR A 1130 29.97 0.71 5.36
CA THR A 1130 29.05 0.23 6.41
C THR A 1130 27.65 0.09 5.82
N LYS A 1131 27.04 -1.10 5.93
CA LYS A 1131 25.64 -1.33 5.57
C LYS A 1131 24.79 -1.49 6.83
N LEU A 1132 24.00 -0.44 7.13
CA LEU A 1132 23.03 -0.39 8.22
C LEU A 1132 21.62 -0.23 7.64
N LYS A 1133 20.82 -1.30 7.66
CA LYS A 1133 19.39 -1.28 7.29
C LYS A 1133 18.48 -1.56 8.49
#